data_AF-D2Z4A0-F1
#
_entry.id   AF-D2Z4A0-F1
#
_cell.length_a   1.000
_cell.length_b   1.000
_cell.length_c   1.000
_cell.angle_alpha   90.00
_cell.angle_beta   90.00
_cell.angle_gamma   90.00
#
_symmetry.space_group_name_H-M   'P 1'
#
loop_
_entity.id
_entity.type
_entity.pdbx_description
1 polymer ?
#
loop_
_entity_poly.entity_id
_entity_poly.type
_entity_poly.pdbx_seq_one_letter_code
_entity_poly.pdbx_strand_id
1 'polypeptide(L)'
;MSKADLKRWCEEILPHHITWKGDDGTTRSPLREDKNPSFSVSLEGRCFNDFATGDKGTFSELAGRLGVNPPPWEGPGHRASGAPRKKEDSPVEDKKIEEARRTWGSGSPAPADHPYLVAKGIFPHGCRMETGGQYDGWLLVPGRSIETGEVVSVQRVTYRKDDRNKWDKRHQGPKKGTVWACGDAPKGSPVILTEGHATAASVKEIVGEGYQVLCVFGTNNVKPIAEAIRRRSPDRQIVIATDGDAPGEKALKETAKAVPGVLRCTPDKGIDWNDAVVQRGIDEARRDFMDRLNTSKAVAEIKALAEEERREVKAVSIGDIWDTEYPATKWAVNQLVPAGLSILASPPKRGKSWLVLQMALAVSEGYSFLGQTTTQGPVIYAALEDTPRRIQDRTKGLSMRRPSDTLSLVFDLPPLDHGGMEELARLILEKNPSLVIVDTWGKVKPSPEKGLNAFEADYKMAGPLKKLADKTETAILLVHHLKKGAKGEDIESMSGSMGLPAAADALIFLKRGEGEDRAKLDRQGRDLDETDSIPLLWDRPGWRRATSQELFVEEAESLPEKEAAIIDFFEEMNCPLSPAQVIRGLNERPGTIKAGLARLVEKGLLIKVGRGVYELPQGEKKGSSRDLFLATSATSATFATPATFATLPGAEEESCKDTGKVAKGDSLATFDKPCDINGWDGESCKVAKVADPAPTRDPHPSCGNALSVSELSRLMDESVEDILIGLDDLNKCREENGLPPALEVDRGTGQVALLARSPDGDLPDDLDDEEDEELEVVEEIPEEVPPEEEPTRENPSPCGDPEEDVRAPGPPDDPPEYQTDDPEYLNSLECLEHLENLEGEVMSW
;
A
#
# COMPACT_ATOMS: atom_id res chain seq x y z
N MET A 1 37.44 -36.68 -38.05
CA MET A 1 37.21 -37.93 -37.29
C MET A 1 35.71 -38.15 -37.14
N SER A 2 35.28 -39.41 -37.12
CA SER A 2 33.90 -39.84 -36.94
C SER A 2 33.45 -39.68 -35.47
N LYS A 3 32.14 -39.71 -35.19
CA LYS A 3 31.62 -39.70 -33.80
C LYS A 3 32.20 -40.86 -32.98
N ALA A 4 32.48 -41.99 -33.62
CA ALA A 4 33.13 -43.14 -32.97
C ALA A 4 34.55 -42.82 -32.48
N ASP A 5 35.29 -41.98 -33.21
CA ASP A 5 36.66 -41.62 -32.83
C ASP A 5 36.68 -40.58 -31.67
N LEU A 6 35.70 -39.67 -31.62
CA LEU A 6 35.51 -38.77 -30.45
C LEU A 6 35.08 -39.53 -29.21
N LYS A 7 34.20 -40.53 -29.38
CA LYS A 7 33.74 -41.39 -28.30
C LYS A 7 34.91 -42.13 -27.66
N ARG A 8 35.77 -42.73 -28.51
CA ARG A 8 36.99 -43.40 -28.09
C ARG A 8 37.96 -42.46 -27.38
N TRP A 9 38.15 -41.25 -27.89
CA TRP A 9 38.99 -40.25 -27.24
C TRP A 9 38.47 -39.89 -25.83
N CYS A 10 37.15 -39.66 -25.67
CA CYS A 10 36.55 -39.39 -24.36
C CYS A 10 36.77 -40.55 -23.37
N GLU A 11 36.59 -41.80 -23.84
CA GLU A 11 36.81 -43.01 -23.04
C GLU A 11 38.27 -43.23 -22.64
N GLU A 12 39.23 -42.73 -23.44
CA GLU A 12 40.67 -42.82 -23.17
C GLU A 12 41.15 -41.75 -22.18
N ILE A 13 40.58 -40.54 -22.21
CA ILE A 13 41.06 -39.41 -21.41
C ILE A 13 40.33 -39.23 -20.06
N LEU A 14 39.12 -39.78 -19.92
CA LEU A 14 38.36 -39.67 -18.68
C LEU A 14 38.66 -40.88 -17.77
N PRO A 15 38.98 -40.66 -16.48
CA PRO A 15 39.45 -41.70 -15.57
C PRO A 15 38.33 -42.66 -15.10
N HIS A 16 37.08 -42.37 -15.45
CA HIS A 16 35.91 -43.09 -14.98
C HIS A 16 35.07 -43.58 -16.15
N HIS A 17 34.47 -44.76 -15.99
CA HIS A 17 33.59 -45.34 -17.00
C HIS A 17 32.49 -44.34 -17.41
N ILE A 18 32.27 -44.22 -18.72
CA ILE A 18 31.27 -43.32 -19.29
C ILE A 18 30.05 -44.13 -19.68
N THR A 19 28.90 -43.76 -19.13
CA THR A 19 27.62 -44.33 -19.54
C THR A 19 27.06 -43.51 -20.70
N TRP A 20 27.01 -44.13 -21.89
CA TRP A 20 26.55 -43.47 -23.11
C TRP A 20 25.06 -43.69 -23.36
N LYS A 21 24.36 -42.61 -23.75
CA LYS A 21 22.98 -42.62 -24.24
C LYS A 21 22.93 -41.85 -25.55
N GLY A 22 23.10 -42.57 -26.66
CA GLY A 22 23.26 -41.95 -27.98
C GLY A 22 24.61 -41.24 -28.09
N ASP A 23 24.59 -39.95 -28.42
CA ASP A 23 25.78 -39.11 -28.59
C ASP A 23 26.22 -38.39 -27.31
N ASP A 24 25.48 -38.57 -26.20
CA ASP A 24 25.81 -37.99 -24.91
C ASP A 24 26.30 -39.06 -23.93
N GLY A 25 27.38 -38.76 -23.21
CA GLY A 25 28.00 -39.62 -22.22
C GLY A 25 27.97 -38.95 -20.85
N THR A 26 27.70 -39.71 -19.79
CA THR A 26 27.77 -39.21 -18.41
C THR A 26 28.74 -40.04 -17.59
N THR A 27 29.55 -39.36 -16.78
CA THR A 27 30.54 -39.98 -15.89
C THR A 27 30.75 -39.12 -14.64
N ARG A 28 31.63 -39.56 -13.74
CA ARG A 28 32.08 -38.78 -12.59
C ARG A 28 33.07 -37.72 -13.05
N SER A 29 33.06 -36.56 -12.39
CA SER A 29 33.91 -35.45 -12.80
C SER A 29 35.39 -35.83 -12.75
N PRO A 30 36.17 -35.59 -13.82
CA PRO A 30 37.61 -35.81 -13.82
C PRO A 30 38.39 -34.65 -13.17
N LEU A 31 37.70 -33.54 -12.86
CA LEU A 31 38.30 -32.31 -12.32
C LEU A 31 38.18 -32.21 -10.79
N ARG A 32 37.41 -33.10 -10.16
CA ARG A 32 37.15 -33.11 -8.72
C ARG A 32 36.74 -34.50 -8.27
N GLU A 33 36.92 -34.82 -6.99
CA GLU A 33 36.37 -36.04 -6.42
C GLU A 33 34.84 -35.95 -6.32
N ASP A 34 34.13 -36.90 -6.91
CA ASP A 34 32.68 -37.05 -6.79
C ASP A 34 32.30 -38.52 -6.57
N LYS A 35 31.27 -38.74 -5.75
CA LYS A 35 30.69 -40.07 -5.51
C LYS A 35 29.68 -40.43 -6.60
N ASN A 36 29.00 -39.45 -7.20
CA ASN A 36 27.94 -39.66 -8.19
C ASN A 36 28.30 -39.09 -9.58
N PRO A 37 27.79 -39.66 -10.68
CA PRO A 37 28.02 -39.12 -12.03
C PRO A 37 27.36 -37.75 -12.18
N SER A 38 28.19 -36.74 -12.39
CA SER A 38 27.80 -35.31 -12.41
C SER A 38 28.44 -34.56 -13.59
N PHE A 39 29.18 -35.28 -14.43
CA PHE A 39 29.92 -34.73 -15.55
C PHE A 39 29.42 -35.36 -16.85
N SER A 40 28.98 -34.55 -17.80
CA SER A 40 28.55 -35.02 -19.11
C SER A 40 29.45 -34.53 -20.23
N VAL A 41 29.50 -35.31 -21.30
CA VAL A 41 30.17 -35.01 -22.55
C VAL A 41 29.18 -35.21 -23.69
N SER A 42 29.11 -34.25 -24.62
CA SER A 42 28.28 -34.36 -25.82
C SER A 42 29.16 -34.46 -27.05
N LEU A 43 29.04 -35.56 -27.80
CA LEU A 43 29.79 -35.76 -29.05
C LEU A 43 29.25 -34.87 -30.18
N GLU A 44 27.96 -34.57 -30.15
CA GLU A 44 27.31 -33.65 -31.08
C GLU A 44 27.67 -32.19 -30.76
N GLY A 45 27.55 -31.80 -29.48
CA GLY A 45 27.91 -30.47 -29.01
C GLY A 45 29.42 -30.20 -28.92
N ARG A 46 30.24 -31.25 -28.96
CA ARG A 46 31.72 -31.24 -28.78
C ARG A 46 32.16 -30.48 -27.52
N CYS A 47 31.39 -30.64 -26.46
CA CYS A 47 31.55 -29.93 -25.22
C CYS A 47 31.36 -30.85 -24.02
N PHE A 48 31.83 -30.38 -22.87
CA PHE A 48 31.57 -31.01 -21.57
C PHE A 48 30.77 -30.07 -20.67
N ASN A 49 30.12 -30.65 -19.66
CA ASN A 49 29.40 -29.91 -18.63
C ASN A 49 29.52 -30.63 -17.27
N ASP A 50 30.01 -29.95 -16.24
CA ASP A 50 29.97 -30.42 -14.85
C ASP A 50 28.77 -29.77 -14.15
N PHE A 51 27.73 -30.57 -13.89
CA PHE A 51 26.47 -30.09 -13.34
C PHE A 51 26.58 -29.63 -11.88
N ALA A 52 27.59 -30.05 -11.11
CA ALA A 52 27.71 -29.62 -9.72
C ALA A 52 28.38 -28.25 -9.59
N THR A 53 29.29 -27.90 -10.49
CA THR A 53 29.99 -26.60 -10.49
C THR A 53 29.40 -25.61 -11.49
N GLY A 54 28.60 -26.09 -12.44
CA GLY A 54 28.09 -25.31 -13.57
C GLY A 54 29.14 -25.00 -14.64
N ASP A 55 30.31 -25.65 -14.54
CA ASP A 55 31.44 -25.43 -15.44
C ASP A 55 31.25 -26.19 -16.76
N LYS A 56 31.54 -25.52 -17.87
CA LYS A 56 31.30 -26.06 -19.21
C LYS A 56 32.32 -25.51 -20.19
N GLY A 57 32.70 -26.31 -21.17
CA GLY A 57 33.75 -25.93 -22.12
C GLY A 57 33.87 -26.88 -23.29
N THR A 58 34.81 -26.59 -24.20
CA THR A 58 35.11 -27.47 -25.34
C THR A 58 35.95 -28.66 -24.92
N PHE A 59 36.04 -29.70 -25.76
CA PHE A 59 36.97 -30.81 -25.53
C PHE A 59 38.44 -30.38 -25.53
N SER A 60 38.82 -29.29 -26.21
CA SER A 60 40.19 -28.77 -26.13
C SER A 60 40.48 -28.06 -24.81
N GLU A 61 39.49 -27.36 -24.25
CA GLU A 61 39.59 -26.81 -22.90
C GLU A 61 39.67 -27.92 -21.85
N LEU A 62 38.87 -28.98 -22.02
CA LEU A 62 38.95 -30.17 -21.17
C LEU A 62 40.32 -30.85 -21.26
N ALA A 63 40.84 -31.04 -22.48
CA ALA A 63 42.15 -31.63 -22.71
C ALA A 63 43.27 -30.82 -22.04
N GLY A 64 43.23 -29.49 -22.17
CA GLY A 64 44.18 -28.60 -21.52
C GLY A 64 44.14 -28.68 -19.99
N ARG A 65 42.94 -28.80 -19.41
CA ARG A 65 42.77 -28.95 -17.95
C ARG A 65 43.24 -30.32 -17.43
N LEU A 66 43.07 -31.37 -18.22
CA LEU A 66 43.53 -32.72 -17.88
C LEU A 66 44.99 -32.98 -18.26
N GLY A 67 45.66 -32.02 -18.94
CA GLY A 67 47.04 -32.16 -19.39
C GLY A 67 47.22 -33.21 -20.50
N VAL A 68 46.17 -33.50 -21.28
CA VAL A 68 46.18 -34.50 -22.37
C VAL A 68 46.11 -33.82 -23.73
N ASN A 69 46.48 -34.55 -24.79
CA ASN A 69 46.41 -34.02 -26.15
C ASN A 69 44.96 -33.85 -26.61
N PRO A 70 44.57 -32.66 -27.12
CA PRO A 70 43.24 -32.43 -27.66
C PRO A 70 43.01 -33.30 -28.92
N PRO A 71 41.75 -33.58 -29.28
CA PRO A 71 41.44 -34.37 -30.46
C PRO A 71 41.97 -33.67 -31.74
N PRO A 72 42.55 -34.38 -32.74
CA PRO A 72 43.34 -33.81 -33.84
C PRO A 72 42.67 -32.87 -34.87
N TRP A 73 41.56 -32.17 -34.58
CA TRP A 73 40.93 -31.22 -35.52
C TRP A 73 40.20 -30.05 -34.85
N GLU A 74 40.91 -29.19 -34.14
CA GLU A 74 40.47 -27.79 -34.00
C GLU A 74 41.23 -26.91 -35.00
N GLY A 75 40.69 -26.81 -36.22
CA GLY A 75 40.97 -25.68 -37.12
C GLY A 75 40.20 -24.42 -36.65
N PRO A 76 40.65 -23.21 -37.01
CA PRO A 76 40.14 -21.96 -36.46
C PRO A 76 38.74 -21.66 -37.01
N GLY A 77 37.72 -22.15 -36.31
CA GLY A 77 36.33 -21.86 -36.66
C GLY A 77 35.36 -22.93 -36.18
N HIS A 78 35.05 -22.95 -34.89
CA HIS A 78 33.67 -22.93 -34.40
C HIS A 78 33.63 -22.72 -32.87
N ARG A 79 32.60 -22.01 -32.44
CA ARG A 79 32.49 -21.21 -31.20
C ARG A 79 32.20 -22.04 -29.94
N ALA A 80 32.86 -21.69 -28.84
CA ALA A 80 32.26 -21.69 -27.51
C ALA A 80 32.23 -20.25 -26.98
N SER A 81 31.07 -19.88 -26.45
CA SER A 81 30.78 -18.57 -25.87
C SER A 81 31.38 -18.45 -24.47
N GLY A 82 32.20 -17.42 -24.25
CA GLY A 82 32.39 -16.85 -22.91
C GLY A 82 33.74 -17.10 -22.23
N ALA A 83 34.82 -16.58 -22.82
CA ALA A 83 35.97 -16.12 -22.04
C ALA A 83 36.44 -14.77 -22.61
N PRO A 84 36.76 -13.76 -21.78
CA PRO A 84 37.14 -12.44 -22.27
C PRO A 84 38.55 -12.49 -22.86
N ARG A 85 38.65 -12.56 -24.19
CA ARG A 85 39.90 -12.25 -24.90
C ARG A 85 40.16 -10.75 -24.82
N LYS A 86 41.35 -10.36 -24.36
CA LYS A 86 41.96 -9.09 -24.76
C LYS A 86 41.90 -9.03 -26.29
N LYS A 87 41.16 -8.07 -26.84
CA LYS A 87 41.05 -7.84 -28.29
C LYS A 87 42.44 -7.43 -28.80
N GLU A 88 43.08 -8.31 -29.55
CA GLU A 88 43.89 -7.89 -30.69
C GLU A 88 42.93 -7.79 -31.88
N ASP A 89 42.88 -6.61 -32.50
CA ASP A 89 41.94 -6.24 -33.55
C ASP A 89 42.02 -7.19 -34.75
N SER A 90 40.85 -7.63 -35.25
CA SER A 90 40.77 -8.56 -36.38
C SER A 90 40.58 -7.80 -37.70
N PRO A 91 41.29 -8.13 -38.80
CA PRO A 91 41.25 -7.39 -40.08
C PRO A 91 39.88 -7.27 -40.75
N VAL A 92 38.92 -8.14 -40.39
CA VAL A 92 37.57 -8.17 -40.97
C VAL A 92 36.65 -7.12 -40.34
N GLU A 93 36.82 -6.82 -39.05
CA GLU A 93 36.03 -5.81 -38.35
C GLU A 93 36.44 -4.40 -38.80
N ASP A 94 37.74 -4.19 -38.99
CA ASP A 94 38.31 -2.94 -39.53
C ASP A 94 37.80 -2.65 -40.94
N LYS A 95 37.76 -3.66 -41.82
CA LYS A 95 37.21 -3.49 -43.17
C LYS A 95 35.74 -3.08 -43.17
N LYS A 96 34.92 -3.66 -42.29
CA LYS A 96 33.50 -3.29 -42.16
C LYS A 96 33.32 -1.87 -41.64
N ILE A 97 34.18 -1.43 -40.72
CA ILE A 97 34.20 -0.07 -40.20
C ILE A 97 34.59 0.92 -41.31
N GLU A 98 35.63 0.59 -42.09
CA GLU A 98 36.07 1.42 -43.23
C GLU A 98 34.97 1.55 -44.29
N GLU A 99 34.29 0.46 -44.63
CA GLU A 99 33.15 0.48 -45.55
C GLU A 99 32.00 1.34 -45.01
N ALA A 100 31.67 1.23 -43.72
CA ALA A 100 30.65 2.06 -43.09
C ALA A 100 31.03 3.55 -43.11
N ARG A 101 32.29 3.89 -42.84
CA ARG A 101 32.81 5.26 -42.94
C ARG A 101 32.74 5.79 -44.37
N ARG A 102 33.06 4.96 -45.37
CA ARG A 102 32.94 5.33 -46.78
C ARG A 102 31.48 5.61 -47.14
N THR A 103 30.56 4.72 -46.79
CA THR A 103 29.11 4.91 -47.01
C THR A 103 28.61 6.19 -46.35
N TRP A 104 29.00 6.44 -45.11
CA TRP A 104 28.65 7.68 -44.41
C TRP A 104 29.21 8.92 -45.12
N GLY A 105 30.50 8.86 -45.50
CA GLY A 105 31.23 9.95 -46.14
C GLY A 105 30.69 10.33 -47.52
N SER A 106 30.15 9.37 -48.29
CA SER A 106 29.56 9.61 -49.60
C SER A 106 28.11 10.11 -49.55
N GLY A 107 27.43 10.05 -48.40
CA GLY A 107 26.05 10.50 -48.27
C GLY A 107 25.93 12.03 -48.28
N SER A 108 24.85 12.53 -48.88
CA SER A 108 24.43 13.94 -48.79
C SER A 108 23.58 14.18 -47.54
N PRO A 109 23.44 15.41 -47.01
CA PRO A 109 22.49 15.68 -45.93
C PRO A 109 21.07 15.20 -46.29
N ALA A 110 20.41 14.48 -45.38
CA ALA A 110 19.05 14.00 -45.63
C ALA A 110 18.06 15.18 -45.69
N PRO A 111 17.22 15.27 -46.73
CA PRO A 111 16.25 16.35 -46.81
C PRO A 111 15.08 16.10 -45.85
N ALA A 112 14.46 17.17 -45.35
CA ALA A 112 13.37 17.08 -44.37
C ALA A 112 12.12 16.38 -44.94
N ASP A 113 11.94 16.39 -46.26
CA ASP A 113 10.85 15.73 -46.98
C ASP A 113 11.17 14.28 -47.36
N HIS A 114 12.27 13.68 -46.86
CA HIS A 114 12.57 12.27 -47.09
C HIS A 114 11.38 11.40 -46.65
N PRO A 115 10.87 10.46 -47.51
CA PRO A 115 9.59 9.80 -47.26
C PRO A 115 9.48 9.07 -45.91
N TYR A 116 10.56 8.44 -45.45
CA TYR A 116 10.58 7.79 -44.13
C TYR A 116 10.46 8.79 -42.98
N LEU A 117 11.11 9.97 -43.08
CA LEU A 117 11.10 10.99 -42.04
C LEU A 117 9.71 11.63 -41.95
N VAL A 118 9.13 11.98 -43.10
CA VAL A 118 7.75 12.50 -43.20
C VAL A 118 6.74 11.49 -42.64
N ALA A 119 6.84 10.22 -43.05
CA ALA A 119 5.93 9.18 -42.57
C ALA A 119 6.06 8.91 -41.07
N LYS A 120 7.20 9.24 -40.45
CA LYS A 120 7.42 9.13 -39.01
C LYS A 120 7.22 10.44 -38.26
N GLY A 121 7.03 11.56 -38.95
CA GLY A 121 6.85 12.88 -38.32
C GLY A 121 8.09 13.35 -37.57
N ILE A 122 9.29 13.03 -38.07
CA ILE A 122 10.57 13.31 -37.38
C ILE A 122 11.53 14.10 -38.27
N PHE A 123 12.43 14.87 -37.65
CA PHE A 123 13.49 15.59 -38.34
C PHE A 123 14.74 14.72 -38.58
N PRO A 124 15.59 15.07 -39.55
CA PRO A 124 16.76 14.26 -39.91
C PRO A 124 17.87 14.26 -38.84
N HIS A 125 18.00 15.28 -37.99
CA HIS A 125 19.02 15.37 -36.92
C HIS A 125 20.43 14.92 -37.32
N GLY A 126 20.91 15.44 -38.46
CA GLY A 126 22.25 15.13 -38.96
C GLY A 126 22.37 13.81 -39.71
N CYS A 127 21.28 13.05 -39.91
CA CYS A 127 21.24 11.92 -40.83
C CYS A 127 21.54 12.34 -42.27
N ARG A 128 22.01 11.38 -43.07
CA ARG A 128 22.38 11.57 -44.48
C ARG A 128 21.48 10.75 -45.39
N MET A 129 21.51 11.00 -46.68
CA MET A 129 20.88 10.20 -47.70
C MET A 129 21.97 9.69 -48.64
N GLU A 130 21.95 8.38 -48.91
CA GLU A 130 22.89 7.77 -49.85
C GLU A 130 22.60 8.26 -51.27
N THR A 131 23.65 8.62 -52.01
CA THR A 131 23.55 9.14 -53.37
C THR A 131 24.27 8.24 -54.35
N GLY A 132 23.57 7.77 -55.37
CA GLY A 132 24.08 6.89 -56.41
C GLY A 132 24.20 5.42 -55.98
N GLY A 133 24.26 4.54 -56.98
CA GLY A 133 24.36 3.09 -56.78
C GLY A 133 23.03 2.42 -56.41
N GLN A 134 23.10 1.19 -55.90
CA GLN A 134 21.93 0.35 -55.60
C GLN A 134 21.02 0.92 -54.49
N TYR A 135 21.58 1.70 -53.57
CA TYR A 135 20.90 2.20 -52.37
C TYR A 135 20.59 3.70 -52.45
N ASP A 136 20.58 4.26 -53.67
CA ASP A 136 20.25 5.67 -53.91
C ASP A 136 18.91 6.05 -53.26
N GLY A 137 18.91 7.17 -52.54
CA GLY A 137 17.75 7.68 -51.82
C GLY A 137 17.49 7.02 -50.46
N TRP A 138 18.29 6.05 -50.00
CA TRP A 138 18.10 5.48 -48.66
C TRP A 138 18.64 6.42 -47.57
N LEU A 139 17.93 6.51 -46.44
CA LEU A 139 18.38 7.26 -45.28
C LEU A 139 19.53 6.52 -44.58
N LEU A 140 20.57 7.26 -44.23
CA LEU A 140 21.75 6.83 -43.50
C LEU A 140 21.75 7.43 -42.09
N VAL A 141 21.71 6.56 -41.09
CA VAL A 141 21.84 6.89 -39.67
C VAL A 141 23.23 6.45 -39.19
N PRO A 142 24.11 7.37 -38.76
CA PRO A 142 25.48 7.01 -38.39
C PRO A 142 25.52 6.37 -37.01
N GLY A 143 26.09 5.18 -36.93
CA GLY A 143 26.45 4.54 -35.68
C GLY A 143 27.87 4.92 -35.26
N ARG A 144 28.00 5.61 -34.13
CA ARG A 144 29.27 6.01 -33.53
C ARG A 144 29.63 5.11 -32.37
N SER A 145 30.90 4.77 -32.25
CA SER A 145 31.41 4.04 -31.08
C SER A 145 31.18 4.88 -29.83
N ILE A 146 30.54 4.31 -28.80
CA ILE A 146 30.41 4.99 -27.51
C ILE A 146 31.77 5.25 -26.87
N GLU A 147 32.78 4.46 -27.25
CA GLU A 147 34.13 4.58 -26.68
C GLU A 147 34.92 5.71 -27.38
N THR A 148 34.95 5.75 -28.71
CA THR A 148 35.80 6.69 -29.46
C THR A 148 35.05 7.90 -30.04
N GLY A 149 33.72 7.84 -30.15
CA GLY A 149 32.89 8.84 -30.83
C GLY A 149 32.98 8.80 -32.37
N GLU A 150 33.83 7.94 -32.93
CA GLU A 150 34.02 7.79 -34.36
C GLU A 150 32.89 6.97 -34.99
N VAL A 151 32.58 7.26 -36.26
CA VAL A 151 31.63 6.44 -37.03
C VAL A 151 32.25 5.06 -37.26
N VAL A 152 31.54 4.02 -36.81
CA VAL A 152 31.94 2.61 -36.95
C VAL A 152 30.89 1.79 -37.68
N SER A 153 29.64 2.24 -37.70
CA SER A 153 28.57 1.59 -38.41
C SER A 153 27.61 2.60 -39.05
N VAL A 154 26.77 2.13 -39.96
CA VAL A 154 25.69 2.92 -40.58
C VAL A 154 24.45 2.04 -40.69
N GLN A 155 23.31 2.55 -40.20
CA GLN A 155 22.01 1.96 -40.49
C GLN A 155 21.42 2.64 -41.72
N ARG A 156 21.06 1.84 -42.73
CA ARG A 156 20.30 2.25 -43.89
C ARG A 156 18.81 2.02 -43.65
N VAL A 157 17.95 2.96 -44.05
CA VAL A 157 16.49 2.83 -44.04
C VAL A 157 15.95 3.17 -45.43
N THR A 158 15.04 2.35 -45.95
CA THR A 158 14.45 2.58 -47.27
C THR A 158 13.64 3.88 -47.34
N TYR A 159 13.54 4.46 -48.54
CA TYR A 159 12.60 5.56 -48.84
C TYR A 159 11.20 5.07 -49.24
N ARG A 160 11.00 3.75 -49.37
CA ARG A 160 9.70 3.14 -49.62
C ARG A 160 9.54 1.88 -48.80
N LYS A 161 8.29 1.54 -48.49
CA LYS A 161 7.97 0.29 -47.80
C LYS A 161 8.05 -0.89 -48.76
N ASP A 162 8.32 -2.07 -48.21
CA ASP A 162 8.23 -3.34 -48.92
C ASP A 162 6.76 -3.78 -49.13
N ASP A 163 6.56 -4.91 -49.81
CA ASP A 163 5.23 -5.48 -50.08
C ASP A 163 4.45 -5.85 -48.82
N ARG A 164 5.11 -5.88 -47.64
CA ARG A 164 4.50 -6.13 -46.33
C ARG A 164 4.22 -4.83 -45.58
N ASN A 165 4.29 -3.68 -46.26
CA ASN A 165 4.08 -2.35 -45.69
C ASN A 165 5.09 -2.03 -44.56
N LYS A 166 6.31 -2.57 -44.63
CA LYS A 166 7.40 -2.34 -43.66
C LYS A 166 8.59 -1.60 -44.28
N TRP A 167 9.27 -0.81 -43.47
CA TRP A 167 10.54 -0.17 -43.85
C TRP A 167 11.69 -1.18 -43.69
N ASP A 168 12.45 -1.46 -44.76
CA ASP A 168 13.65 -2.30 -44.65
C ASP A 168 14.77 -1.49 -43.98
N LYS A 169 15.39 -2.09 -42.96
CA LYS A 169 16.47 -1.49 -42.18
C LYS A 169 17.69 -2.39 -42.22
N ARG A 170 18.78 -1.92 -42.82
CA ARG A 170 20.03 -2.68 -42.94
C ARG A 170 21.11 -2.05 -42.09
N HIS A 171 21.87 -2.86 -41.37
CA HIS A 171 22.95 -2.35 -40.52
C HIS A 171 24.30 -2.82 -41.08
N GLN A 172 25.16 -1.87 -41.42
CA GLN A 172 26.52 -2.11 -41.91
C GLN A 172 27.51 -1.72 -40.83
N GLY A 173 28.38 -2.66 -40.42
CA GLY A 173 29.30 -2.48 -39.31
C GLY A 173 28.77 -3.07 -37.99
N PRO A 174 29.52 -2.92 -36.88
CA PRO A 174 29.14 -3.42 -35.57
C PRO A 174 27.93 -2.68 -34.98
N LYS A 175 27.01 -3.42 -34.34
CA LYS A 175 25.91 -2.85 -33.52
C LYS A 175 26.31 -2.64 -32.07
N LYS A 176 27.09 -3.57 -31.50
CA LYS A 176 27.46 -3.57 -30.09
C LYS A 176 28.33 -2.34 -29.79
N GLY A 177 28.02 -1.63 -28.70
CA GLY A 177 28.77 -0.46 -28.27
C GLY A 177 28.62 0.74 -29.21
N THR A 178 27.63 0.72 -30.10
CA THR A 178 27.40 1.78 -31.09
C THR A 178 26.12 2.55 -30.80
N VAL A 179 26.16 3.87 -30.94
CA VAL A 179 25.03 4.77 -30.68
C VAL A 179 24.88 5.80 -31.78
N TRP A 180 23.67 6.31 -31.97
CA TRP A 180 23.42 7.53 -32.73
C TRP A 180 22.95 8.62 -31.77
N ALA A 181 23.67 9.75 -31.74
CA ALA A 181 23.30 10.92 -30.98
C ALA A 181 22.32 11.78 -31.82
N CYS A 182 21.12 11.97 -31.30
CA CYS A 182 20.07 12.72 -31.97
C CYS A 182 20.15 14.21 -31.59
N GLY A 183 20.54 15.04 -32.55
CA GLY A 183 20.74 16.47 -32.35
C GLY A 183 21.91 16.78 -31.42
N ASP A 184 22.09 18.08 -31.15
CA ASP A 184 23.11 18.57 -30.22
C ASP A 184 22.60 18.51 -28.77
N ALA A 185 23.51 18.60 -27.81
CA ALA A 185 23.17 18.78 -26.41
C ALA A 185 24.37 19.42 -25.67
N PRO A 186 24.14 20.24 -24.64
CA PRO A 186 25.21 20.71 -23.78
C PRO A 186 26.05 19.56 -23.21
N LYS A 187 27.35 19.79 -23.10
CA LYS A 187 28.27 18.81 -22.53
C LYS A 187 27.86 18.53 -21.08
N GLY A 188 27.65 17.25 -20.75
CA GLY A 188 27.24 16.83 -19.42
C GLY A 188 25.73 16.71 -19.22
N SER A 189 24.90 17.12 -20.20
CA SER A 189 23.44 16.95 -20.14
C SER A 189 23.03 15.52 -19.80
N PRO A 190 21.92 15.32 -19.06
CA PRO A 190 21.35 13.98 -18.83
C PRO A 190 21.19 13.21 -20.14
N VAL A 191 21.39 11.90 -20.09
CA VAL A 191 21.33 11.03 -21.28
C VAL A 191 20.03 10.24 -21.28
N ILE A 192 19.34 10.20 -22.42
CA ILE A 192 18.20 9.32 -22.65
C ILE A 192 18.60 8.25 -23.66
N LEU A 193 18.43 6.98 -23.29
CA LEU A 193 18.67 5.83 -24.16
C LEU A 193 17.34 5.32 -24.73
N THR A 194 17.25 5.26 -26.06
CA THR A 194 16.10 4.70 -26.77
C THR A 194 16.54 3.55 -27.69
N GLU A 195 15.61 2.68 -28.07
CA GLU A 195 15.92 1.52 -28.89
C GLU A 195 16.18 1.87 -30.37
N GLY A 196 15.26 2.65 -30.97
CA GLY A 196 15.22 2.92 -32.40
C GLY A 196 15.46 4.38 -32.78
N HIS A 197 15.83 4.59 -34.05
CA HIS A 197 16.06 5.93 -34.61
C HIS A 197 14.83 6.84 -34.52
N ALA A 198 13.66 6.36 -34.93
CA ALA A 198 12.43 7.15 -34.88
C ALA A 198 12.07 7.52 -33.44
N THR A 199 12.11 6.54 -32.52
CA THR A 199 11.92 6.75 -31.09
C THR A 199 12.87 7.82 -30.53
N ALA A 200 14.18 7.75 -30.86
CA ALA A 200 15.15 8.77 -30.45
C ALA A 200 14.80 10.17 -30.96
N ALA A 201 14.41 10.29 -32.24
CA ALA A 201 14.06 11.57 -32.83
C ALA A 201 12.80 12.17 -32.18
N SER A 202 11.75 11.38 -32.00
CA SER A 202 10.53 11.83 -31.30
C SER A 202 10.83 12.23 -29.85
N VAL A 203 11.64 11.46 -29.13
CA VAL A 203 12.05 11.81 -27.76
C VAL A 203 12.87 13.11 -27.74
N LYS A 204 13.75 13.36 -28.73
CA LYS A 204 14.50 14.62 -28.83
C LYS A 204 13.57 15.83 -28.97
N GLU A 205 12.52 15.73 -29.77
CA GLU A 205 11.50 16.77 -29.89
C GLU A 205 10.70 16.95 -28.59
N ILE A 206 10.44 15.87 -27.86
CA ILE A 206 9.77 15.92 -26.55
C ILE A 206 10.61 16.70 -25.54
N VAL A 207 11.90 16.38 -25.39
CA VAL A 207 12.73 16.87 -24.28
C VAL A 207 13.57 18.11 -24.60
N GLY A 208 13.72 18.44 -25.89
CA GLY A 208 14.48 19.58 -26.38
C GLY A 208 16.00 19.47 -26.18
N GLU A 209 16.66 20.63 -26.07
CA GLU A 209 18.13 20.73 -26.01
C GLU A 209 18.74 20.39 -24.64
N GLY A 210 17.92 20.25 -23.59
CA GLY A 210 18.41 19.94 -22.24
C GLY A 210 19.01 18.54 -22.09
N TYR A 211 18.70 17.62 -23.00
CA TYR A 211 19.05 16.20 -22.89
C TYR A 211 19.83 15.72 -24.12
N GLN A 212 20.79 14.82 -23.89
CA GLN A 212 21.41 14.05 -24.95
C GLN A 212 20.59 12.78 -25.20
N VAL A 213 19.93 12.70 -26.35
CA VAL A 213 19.18 11.49 -26.74
C VAL A 213 20.05 10.59 -27.60
N LEU A 214 20.14 9.30 -27.24
CA LEU A 214 20.93 8.29 -27.93
C LEU A 214 20.05 7.11 -28.37
N CYS A 215 20.05 6.82 -29.67
CA CYS A 215 19.55 5.54 -30.19
C CYS A 215 20.64 4.47 -30.04
N VAL A 216 20.31 3.34 -29.40
CA VAL A 216 21.26 2.25 -29.16
C VAL A 216 21.15 1.10 -30.16
N PHE A 217 20.26 1.19 -31.15
CA PHE A 217 20.07 0.18 -32.20
C PHE A 217 19.69 -1.22 -31.71
N GLY A 218 18.83 -1.29 -30.69
CA GLY A 218 18.27 -2.54 -30.16
C GLY A 218 18.43 -2.69 -28.64
N THR A 219 17.43 -3.32 -28.01
CA THR A 219 17.38 -3.60 -26.55
C THR A 219 18.66 -4.19 -25.96
N ASN A 220 19.29 -5.14 -26.65
CA ASN A 220 20.53 -5.80 -26.18
C ASN A 220 21.73 -4.86 -26.00
N ASN A 221 21.66 -3.64 -26.55
CA ASN A 221 22.73 -2.65 -26.45
C ASN A 221 22.47 -1.60 -25.35
N VAL A 222 21.28 -1.56 -24.75
CA VAL A 222 20.91 -0.57 -23.71
C VAL A 222 21.86 -0.68 -22.50
N LYS A 223 21.95 -1.88 -21.90
CA LYS A 223 22.81 -2.15 -20.75
C LYS A 223 24.30 -1.82 -20.99
N PRO A 224 24.98 -2.36 -22.01
CA PRO A 224 26.40 -2.10 -22.21
C PRO A 224 26.70 -0.62 -22.50
N ILE A 225 25.78 0.10 -23.16
CA ILE A 225 25.91 1.55 -23.36
C ILE A 225 25.74 2.32 -22.04
N ALA A 226 24.74 1.97 -21.23
CA ALA A 226 24.54 2.58 -19.92
C ALA A 226 25.76 2.36 -18.99
N GLU A 227 26.34 1.16 -18.98
CA GLU A 227 27.58 0.85 -18.26
C GLU A 227 28.76 1.69 -18.76
N ALA A 228 28.90 1.85 -20.08
CA ALA A 228 29.95 2.69 -20.66
C ALA A 228 29.80 4.17 -20.29
N ILE A 229 28.58 4.69 -20.29
CA ILE A 229 28.28 6.06 -19.87
C ILE A 229 28.60 6.24 -18.38
N ARG A 230 28.12 5.34 -17.51
CA ARG A 230 28.36 5.42 -16.06
C ARG A 230 29.85 5.38 -15.71
N ARG A 231 30.64 4.54 -16.40
CA ARG A 231 32.10 4.48 -16.22
C ARG A 231 32.80 5.80 -16.54
N ARG A 232 32.32 6.51 -17.57
CA ARG A 232 32.89 7.79 -18.04
C ARG A 232 32.37 8.99 -17.27
N SER A 233 31.16 8.89 -16.75
CA SER A 233 30.48 9.97 -16.03
C SER A 233 29.66 9.36 -14.89
N PRO A 234 30.30 9.13 -13.72
CA PRO A 234 29.68 8.45 -12.58
C PRO A 234 28.38 9.09 -12.10
N ASP A 235 28.26 10.41 -12.18
CA ASP A 235 27.10 11.15 -11.65
C ASP A 235 26.08 11.54 -12.72
N ARG A 236 26.35 11.22 -13.99
CA ARG A 236 25.47 11.63 -15.09
C ARG A 236 24.13 10.91 -14.99
N GLN A 237 23.04 11.65 -15.04
CA GLN A 237 21.70 11.07 -15.03
C GLN A 237 21.47 10.29 -16.33
N ILE A 238 20.99 9.04 -16.20
CA ILE A 238 20.70 8.14 -17.30
C ILE A 238 19.22 7.77 -17.23
N VAL A 239 18.50 8.04 -18.30
CA VAL A 239 17.09 7.71 -18.48
C VAL A 239 16.97 6.63 -19.54
N ILE A 240 16.18 5.61 -19.26
CA ILE A 240 15.90 4.50 -20.19
C ILE A 240 14.48 4.67 -20.71
N ALA A 241 14.37 4.97 -22.00
CA ALA A 241 13.13 5.18 -22.74
C ALA A 241 13.03 4.17 -23.90
N THR A 242 13.17 2.88 -23.57
CA THR A 242 12.94 1.76 -24.49
C THR A 242 11.46 1.63 -24.81
N ASP A 243 11.15 0.85 -25.85
CA ASP A 243 9.78 0.59 -26.28
C ASP A 243 8.98 -0.10 -25.15
N GLY A 244 7.67 0.12 -25.10
CA GLY A 244 6.76 -0.38 -24.07
C GLY A 244 6.43 -1.87 -24.22
N ASP A 245 7.35 -2.69 -24.74
CA ASP A 245 7.17 -4.11 -24.99
C ASP A 245 8.00 -4.98 -24.04
N ALA A 246 7.79 -6.31 -24.09
CA ALA A 246 8.49 -7.23 -23.19
C ALA A 246 10.04 -7.18 -23.35
N PRO A 247 10.60 -7.12 -24.57
CA PRO A 247 12.03 -6.87 -24.77
C PRO A 247 12.54 -5.56 -24.14
N GLY A 248 11.85 -4.44 -24.34
CA GLY A 248 12.22 -3.14 -23.79
C GLY A 248 12.21 -3.14 -22.26
N GLU A 249 11.15 -3.67 -21.66
CA GLU A 249 11.03 -3.85 -20.22
C GLU A 249 12.13 -4.74 -19.64
N LYS A 250 12.48 -5.82 -20.34
CA LYS A 250 13.59 -6.69 -19.94
C LYS A 250 14.92 -5.93 -19.95
N ALA A 251 15.19 -5.15 -21.00
CA ALA A 251 16.42 -4.36 -21.11
C ALA A 251 16.52 -3.30 -20.01
N LEU A 252 15.42 -2.62 -19.69
CA LEU A 252 15.35 -1.70 -18.56
C LEU A 252 15.70 -2.41 -17.24
N LYS A 253 15.05 -3.54 -16.94
CA LYS A 253 15.29 -4.30 -15.70
C LYS A 253 16.73 -4.78 -15.58
N GLU A 254 17.31 -5.32 -16.66
CA GLU A 254 18.71 -5.76 -16.67
C GLU A 254 19.68 -4.59 -16.50
N THR A 255 19.35 -3.44 -17.07
CA THR A 255 20.15 -2.22 -16.94
C THR A 255 20.06 -1.65 -15.53
N ALA A 256 18.87 -1.58 -14.92
CA ALA A 256 18.67 -1.08 -13.56
C ALA A 256 19.39 -1.92 -12.50
N LYS A 257 19.51 -3.24 -12.73
CA LYS A 257 20.31 -4.13 -11.88
C LYS A 257 21.82 -3.87 -11.99
N ALA A 258 22.30 -3.51 -13.19
CA ALA A 258 23.73 -3.34 -13.45
C ALA A 258 24.23 -1.90 -13.22
N VAL A 259 23.37 -0.92 -13.41
CA VAL A 259 23.67 0.51 -13.33
C VAL A 259 22.69 1.14 -12.34
N PRO A 260 23.10 1.36 -11.08
CA PRO A 260 22.27 2.03 -10.09
C PRO A 260 21.87 3.45 -10.53
N GLY A 261 20.69 3.88 -10.07
CA GLY A 261 20.18 5.23 -10.29
C GLY A 261 19.73 5.53 -11.72
N VAL A 262 19.52 4.53 -12.57
CA VAL A 262 18.87 4.74 -13.88
C VAL A 262 17.39 5.05 -13.67
N LEU A 263 16.88 5.98 -14.49
CA LEU A 263 15.49 6.41 -14.47
C LEU A 263 14.69 5.69 -15.55
N ARG A 264 13.45 5.36 -15.24
CA ARG A 264 12.49 4.71 -16.15
C ARG A 264 11.65 5.75 -16.86
N CYS A 265 11.54 5.66 -18.17
CA CYS A 265 10.64 6.49 -18.97
C CYS A 265 10.12 5.71 -20.19
N THR A 266 9.61 4.49 -19.95
CA THR A 266 9.00 3.67 -21.00
C THR A 266 7.55 4.13 -21.27
N PRO A 267 7.10 4.12 -22.53
CA PRO A 267 5.74 4.49 -22.89
C PRO A 267 4.74 3.40 -22.49
N ASP A 268 3.47 3.59 -22.83
CA ASP A 268 2.43 2.58 -22.59
C ASP A 268 2.73 1.24 -23.26
N LYS A 269 2.12 0.18 -22.70
CA LYS A 269 2.35 -1.18 -23.14
C LYS A 269 2.02 -1.35 -24.63
N GLY A 270 2.97 -1.87 -25.39
CA GLY A 270 2.82 -2.21 -26.81
C GLY A 270 3.04 -1.08 -27.80
N ILE A 271 3.46 0.12 -27.35
CA ILE A 271 3.80 1.24 -28.22
C ILE A 271 5.24 1.73 -27.99
N ASP A 272 5.77 2.52 -28.93
CA ASP A 272 7.00 3.29 -28.75
C ASP A 272 6.69 4.81 -28.63
N TRP A 273 7.67 5.63 -28.24
CA TRP A 273 7.48 7.08 -28.12
C TRP A 273 7.19 7.79 -29.45
N ASN A 274 7.60 7.21 -30.58
CA ASN A 274 7.24 7.75 -31.88
C ASN A 274 5.75 7.51 -32.17
N ASP A 275 5.24 6.32 -31.87
CA ASP A 275 3.83 5.99 -31.99
C ASP A 275 2.98 6.87 -31.06
N ALA A 276 3.43 7.13 -29.83
CA ALA A 276 2.77 8.08 -28.92
C ALA A 276 2.66 9.49 -29.53
N VAL A 277 3.74 10.02 -30.11
CA VAL A 277 3.72 11.34 -30.79
C VAL A 277 2.82 11.34 -32.02
N VAL A 278 2.87 10.30 -32.85
CA VAL A 278 2.06 10.22 -34.07
C VAL A 278 0.57 10.08 -33.76
N GLN A 279 0.21 9.34 -32.72
CA GLN A 279 -1.20 9.08 -32.36
C GLN A 279 -1.83 10.21 -31.55
N ARG A 280 -1.08 10.79 -30.59
CA ARG A 280 -1.60 11.73 -29.58
C ARG A 280 -1.13 13.18 -29.79
N GLY A 281 -0.12 13.38 -30.64
CA GLY A 281 0.53 14.67 -30.83
C GLY A 281 1.67 14.91 -29.83
N ILE A 282 2.55 15.86 -30.17
CA ILE A 282 3.80 16.11 -29.44
C ILE A 282 3.57 16.66 -28.03
N ASP A 283 2.55 17.50 -27.83
CA ASP A 283 2.30 18.14 -26.53
C ASP A 283 1.76 17.17 -25.48
N GLU A 284 0.91 16.22 -25.89
CA GLU A 284 0.43 15.15 -25.01
C GLU A 284 1.53 14.15 -24.70
N ALA A 285 2.27 13.69 -25.73
CA ALA A 285 3.41 12.81 -25.53
C ALA A 285 4.50 13.45 -24.66
N ARG A 286 4.71 14.77 -24.77
CA ARG A 286 5.63 15.52 -23.91
C ARG A 286 5.19 15.54 -22.46
N ARG A 287 3.91 15.80 -22.20
CA ARG A 287 3.35 15.75 -20.84
C ARG A 287 3.55 14.36 -20.23
N ASP A 288 3.13 13.31 -20.94
CA ASP A 288 3.27 11.92 -20.48
C ASP A 288 4.74 11.54 -20.20
N PHE A 289 5.66 11.88 -21.11
CA PHE A 289 7.10 11.62 -20.91
C PHE A 289 7.64 12.34 -19.67
N MET A 290 7.31 13.63 -19.50
CA MET A 290 7.83 14.42 -18.40
C MET A 290 7.25 13.97 -17.05
N ASP A 291 5.99 13.58 -17.00
CA ASP A 291 5.35 13.04 -15.79
C ASP A 291 6.01 11.73 -15.35
N ARG A 292 6.27 10.81 -16.30
CA ARG A 292 7.01 9.56 -16.04
C ARG A 292 8.43 9.82 -15.56
N LEU A 293 9.13 10.77 -16.20
CA LEU A 293 10.49 11.12 -15.82
C LEU A 293 10.54 11.72 -14.40
N ASN A 294 9.63 12.65 -14.08
CA ASN A 294 9.55 13.27 -12.76
C ASN A 294 9.20 12.24 -11.67
N THR A 295 8.26 11.35 -11.96
CA THR A 295 7.93 10.21 -11.09
C THR A 295 9.16 9.35 -10.83
N SER A 296 9.87 8.97 -11.88
CA SER A 296 11.06 8.13 -11.73
C SER A 296 12.16 8.83 -10.94
N LYS A 297 12.31 10.16 -11.04
CA LYS A 297 13.24 10.94 -10.22
C LYS A 297 12.84 10.92 -8.75
N ALA A 298 11.58 11.19 -8.44
CA ALA A 298 11.09 11.16 -7.07
C ALA A 298 11.26 9.78 -6.41
N VAL A 299 10.96 8.70 -7.14
CA VAL A 299 11.19 7.33 -6.67
C VAL A 299 12.67 7.05 -6.44
N ALA A 300 13.55 7.53 -7.33
CA ALA A 300 14.99 7.39 -7.16
C ALA A 300 15.51 8.16 -5.93
N GLU A 301 14.99 9.37 -5.68
CA GLU A 301 15.31 10.17 -4.48
C GLU A 301 14.81 9.49 -3.21
N ILE A 302 13.61 8.90 -3.22
CA ILE A 302 13.09 8.09 -2.10
C ILE A 302 14.00 6.89 -1.82
N LYS A 303 14.41 6.17 -2.86
CA LYS A 303 15.33 5.04 -2.71
C LYS A 303 16.71 5.49 -2.21
N ALA A 304 17.24 6.61 -2.70
CA ALA A 304 18.52 7.16 -2.31
C ALA A 304 18.52 7.59 -0.84
N LEU A 305 17.51 8.37 -0.41
CA LEU A 305 17.36 8.79 0.99
C LEU A 305 17.24 7.58 1.92
N ALA A 306 16.44 6.58 1.55
CA ALA A 306 16.32 5.33 2.30
C ALA A 306 17.61 4.49 2.33
N GLU A 307 18.59 4.73 1.44
CA GLU A 307 19.89 4.04 1.44
C GLU A 307 20.98 4.85 2.14
N GLU A 308 20.92 6.18 2.08
CA GLU A 308 21.77 7.10 2.84
C GLU A 308 21.50 6.98 4.35
N GLU A 309 20.23 6.94 4.77
CA GLU A 309 19.83 6.62 6.14
C GLU A 309 20.30 5.25 6.61
N ARG A 310 20.48 4.30 5.69
CA ARG A 310 21.04 2.97 6.01
C ARG A 310 22.56 2.96 6.12
N ARG A 311 23.26 3.94 5.53
CA ARG A 311 24.73 4.03 5.53
C ARG A 311 25.24 4.87 6.68
N GLU A 312 24.48 5.87 7.10
CA GLU A 312 24.80 6.66 8.28
C GLU A 312 24.03 6.09 9.47
N VAL A 313 24.68 5.22 10.26
CA VAL A 313 24.12 4.80 11.54
C VAL A 313 24.11 6.03 12.46
N LYS A 314 23.01 6.77 12.43
CA LYS A 314 22.78 7.88 13.36
C LYS A 314 22.33 7.28 14.68
N ALA A 315 23.30 7.07 15.58
CA ALA A 315 22.98 6.89 16.98
C ALA A 315 22.43 8.23 17.51
N VAL A 316 21.13 8.27 17.77
CA VAL A 316 20.48 9.39 18.47
C VAL A 316 20.58 9.10 19.96
N SER A 317 21.02 10.07 20.77
CA SER A 317 21.10 9.84 22.22
C SER A 317 19.70 9.80 22.83
N ILE A 318 19.52 9.05 23.91
CA ILE A 318 18.24 9.03 24.62
C ILE A 318 17.85 10.40 25.16
N GLY A 319 18.84 11.26 25.49
CA GLY A 319 18.61 12.65 25.89
C GLY A 319 18.03 13.48 24.75
N ASP A 320 18.57 13.36 23.53
CA ASP A 320 18.01 14.07 22.37
C ASP A 320 16.57 13.63 22.09
N ILE A 321 16.26 12.34 22.21
CA ILE A 321 14.88 11.83 22.04
C ILE A 321 13.96 12.38 23.15
N TRP A 322 14.44 12.41 24.39
CA TRP A 322 13.67 12.91 25.54
C TRP A 322 13.32 14.39 25.41
N ASP A 323 14.26 15.19 24.91
CA ASP A 323 14.08 16.64 24.74
C ASP A 323 13.36 17.00 23.42
N THR A 324 13.17 16.04 22.51
CA THR A 324 12.48 16.25 21.24
C THR A 324 10.98 16.08 21.41
N GLU A 325 10.21 17.14 21.11
CA GLU A 325 8.76 17.05 20.96
C GLU A 325 8.42 16.40 19.60
N TYR A 326 7.88 15.18 19.65
CA TYR A 326 7.38 14.48 18.46
C TYR A 326 5.90 14.81 18.22
N PRO A 327 5.48 15.07 16.97
CA PRO A 327 4.07 15.29 16.65
C PRO A 327 3.27 14.02 16.94
N ALA A 328 2.01 14.17 17.34
CA ALA A 328 1.11 13.06 17.54
C ALA A 328 0.97 12.21 16.27
N THR A 329 0.81 10.90 16.44
CA THR A 329 0.61 9.95 15.34
C THR A 329 -0.50 10.43 14.41
N LYS A 330 -0.21 10.51 13.12
CA LYS A 330 -1.22 10.83 12.11
C LYS A 330 -2.09 9.60 11.84
N TRP A 331 -3.39 9.80 11.67
CA TRP A 331 -4.36 8.73 11.43
C TRP A 331 -5.20 9.04 10.20
N ALA A 332 -5.49 8.04 9.37
CA ALA A 332 -6.60 8.14 8.41
C ALA A 332 -7.94 7.88 9.11
N VAL A 333 -7.96 6.84 9.95
CA VAL A 333 -9.08 6.51 10.84
C VAL A 333 -8.49 6.28 12.23
N ASN A 334 -8.92 7.08 13.21
CA ASN A 334 -8.37 7.04 14.55
C ASN A 334 -8.51 5.64 15.17
N GLN A 335 -7.48 5.17 15.87
CA GLN A 335 -7.42 3.85 16.52
C GLN A 335 -7.70 2.67 15.57
N LEU A 336 -7.52 2.85 14.26
CA LEU A 336 -7.77 1.80 13.27
C LEU A 336 -6.74 1.78 12.14
N VAL A 337 -6.47 2.94 11.52
CA VAL A 337 -5.53 3.04 10.39
C VAL A 337 -4.58 4.22 10.62
N PRO A 338 -3.40 3.99 11.23
CA PRO A 338 -2.36 5.01 11.40
C PRO A 338 -1.66 5.31 10.06
N ALA A 339 -0.94 6.43 10.01
CA ALA A 339 0.05 6.69 8.98
C ALA A 339 1.13 5.61 9.02
N GLY A 340 1.52 5.10 7.86
CA GLY A 340 2.29 3.86 7.75
C GLY A 340 1.54 2.77 6.99
N LEU A 341 1.95 1.52 7.18
CA LEU A 341 1.41 0.36 6.48
C LEU A 341 0.45 -0.43 7.36
N SER A 342 -0.83 -0.45 6.98
CA SER A 342 -1.88 -1.25 7.62
C SER A 342 -2.32 -2.41 6.73
N ILE A 343 -2.73 -3.53 7.31
CA ILE A 343 -3.25 -4.70 6.57
C ILE A 343 -4.65 -5.04 7.06
N LEU A 344 -5.61 -5.08 6.12
CA LEU A 344 -6.94 -5.64 6.35
C LEU A 344 -7.03 -7.07 5.81
N ALA A 345 -7.16 -8.06 6.69
CA ALA A 345 -7.27 -9.46 6.32
C ALA A 345 -8.65 -10.04 6.62
N SER A 346 -9.21 -10.78 5.66
CA SER A 346 -10.43 -11.58 5.90
C SER A 346 -10.63 -12.64 4.81
N PRO A 347 -11.33 -13.75 5.09
CA PRO A 347 -11.66 -14.74 4.07
C PRO A 347 -12.44 -14.13 2.87
N PRO A 348 -12.44 -14.75 1.69
CA PRO A 348 -13.20 -14.26 0.54
C PRO A 348 -14.69 -14.10 0.85
N LYS A 349 -15.33 -13.12 0.19
CA LYS A 349 -16.79 -12.87 0.23
C LYS A 349 -17.37 -12.52 1.62
N ARG A 350 -16.57 -11.98 2.52
CA ARG A 350 -17.01 -11.55 3.87
C ARG A 350 -17.40 -10.07 4.00
N GLY A 351 -17.43 -9.31 2.91
CA GLY A 351 -17.80 -7.88 2.94
C GLY A 351 -16.63 -6.91 3.10
N LYS A 352 -15.38 -7.32 2.84
CA LYS A 352 -14.19 -6.44 2.86
C LYS A 352 -14.33 -5.24 1.93
N SER A 353 -14.66 -5.48 0.66
CA SER A 353 -14.75 -4.41 -0.34
C SER A 353 -15.86 -3.39 -0.02
N TRP A 354 -16.88 -3.79 0.74
CA TRP A 354 -17.87 -2.86 1.28
C TRP A 354 -17.30 -2.05 2.44
N LEU A 355 -16.63 -2.72 3.39
CA LEU A 355 -16.00 -2.07 4.53
C LEU A 355 -14.96 -1.00 4.10
N VAL A 356 -14.06 -1.35 3.17
CA VAL A 356 -13.01 -0.42 2.71
C VAL A 356 -13.56 0.70 1.83
N LEU A 357 -14.62 0.45 1.05
CA LEU A 357 -15.29 1.50 0.29
C LEU A 357 -16.01 2.48 1.24
N GLN A 358 -16.69 1.97 2.27
CA GLN A 358 -17.29 2.81 3.32
C GLN A 358 -16.23 3.64 4.04
N MET A 359 -15.07 3.04 4.35
CA MET A 359 -13.94 3.74 4.96
C MET A 359 -13.41 4.84 4.03
N ALA A 360 -13.21 4.54 2.75
CA ALA A 360 -12.72 5.49 1.76
C ALA A 360 -13.65 6.71 1.64
N LEU A 361 -14.97 6.47 1.61
CA LEU A 361 -15.97 7.54 1.58
C LEU A 361 -15.93 8.36 2.87
N ALA A 362 -15.93 7.71 4.04
CA ALA A 362 -15.90 8.39 5.33
C ALA A 362 -14.66 9.29 5.50
N VAL A 363 -13.47 8.81 5.13
CA VAL A 363 -12.22 9.59 5.17
C VAL A 363 -12.23 10.72 4.14
N SER A 364 -12.71 10.47 2.93
CA SER A 364 -12.80 11.50 1.89
C SER A 364 -13.75 12.64 2.28
N GLU A 365 -14.84 12.32 2.96
CA GLU A 365 -15.90 13.27 3.32
C GLU A 365 -15.75 13.83 4.74
N GLY A 366 -14.84 13.28 5.56
CA GLY A 366 -14.62 13.69 6.95
C GLY A 366 -15.70 13.19 7.92
N TYR A 367 -16.41 12.11 7.57
CA TYR A 367 -17.40 11.48 8.44
C TYR A 367 -16.75 10.45 9.37
N SER A 368 -17.38 10.21 10.53
CA SER A 368 -16.96 9.13 11.42
C SER A 368 -17.11 7.76 10.76
N PHE A 369 -16.15 6.88 10.95
CA PHE A 369 -16.19 5.51 10.47
C PHE A 369 -16.32 4.53 11.65
N LEU A 370 -17.45 3.83 11.75
CA LEU A 370 -17.75 2.86 12.81
C LEU A 370 -17.57 3.42 14.24
N GLY A 371 -17.89 4.70 14.42
CA GLY A 371 -17.74 5.42 15.70
C GLY A 371 -16.32 5.92 15.97
N GLN A 372 -15.39 5.76 15.02
CA GLN A 372 -14.05 6.35 15.07
C GLN A 372 -14.01 7.64 14.24
N THR A 373 -13.25 8.64 14.70
CA THR A 373 -13.01 9.89 13.97
C THR A 373 -12.09 9.64 12.76
N THR A 374 -12.24 10.45 11.72
CA THR A 374 -11.43 10.36 10.49
C THR A 374 -10.71 11.67 10.23
N THR A 375 -9.53 11.58 9.61
CA THR A 375 -8.81 12.76 9.12
C THR A 375 -9.22 13.01 7.68
N GLN A 376 -10.02 14.05 7.45
CA GLN A 376 -10.49 14.39 6.13
C GLN A 376 -9.33 14.68 5.17
N GLY A 377 -9.33 14.06 4.00
CA GLY A 377 -8.32 14.33 2.97
C GLY A 377 -8.55 13.55 1.68
N PRO A 378 -7.71 13.79 0.65
CA PRO A 378 -7.77 13.02 -0.59
C PRO A 378 -7.55 11.54 -0.31
N VAL A 379 -8.33 10.68 -0.97
CA VAL A 379 -8.22 9.23 -0.83
C VAL A 379 -7.94 8.62 -2.19
N ILE A 380 -6.98 7.70 -2.25
CA ILE A 380 -6.74 6.88 -3.44
C ILE A 380 -7.21 5.48 -3.13
N TYR A 381 -8.16 4.97 -3.92
CA TYR A 381 -8.62 3.60 -3.81
C TYR A 381 -8.33 2.81 -5.09
N ALA A 382 -7.30 1.96 -5.02
CA ALA A 382 -7.00 0.96 -6.04
C ALA A 382 -7.92 -0.26 -5.89
N ALA A 383 -9.06 -0.21 -6.58
CA ALA A 383 -10.12 -1.23 -6.57
C ALA A 383 -9.93 -2.23 -7.73
N LEU A 384 -8.90 -3.07 -7.62
CA LEU A 384 -8.35 -3.91 -8.71
C LEU A 384 -9.17 -5.17 -9.04
N GLU A 385 -10.22 -5.45 -8.25
CA GLU A 385 -11.17 -6.54 -8.51
C GLU A 385 -12.59 -6.06 -8.83
N ASP A 386 -12.83 -4.75 -8.73
CA ASP A 386 -14.13 -4.15 -9.02
C ASP A 386 -14.14 -3.46 -10.38
N THR A 387 -15.34 -3.24 -10.90
CA THR A 387 -15.56 -2.49 -12.15
C THR A 387 -16.14 -1.13 -11.83
N PRO A 388 -15.99 -0.12 -12.72
CA PRO A 388 -16.61 1.19 -12.52
C PRO A 388 -18.12 1.11 -12.26
N ARG A 389 -18.84 0.26 -13.00
CA ARG A 389 -20.27 -0.01 -12.80
C ARG A 389 -20.55 -0.52 -11.38
N ARG A 390 -19.77 -1.49 -10.90
CA ARG A 390 -19.98 -2.07 -9.58
C ARG A 390 -19.67 -1.07 -8.46
N ILE A 391 -18.62 -0.25 -8.59
CA ILE A 391 -18.35 0.83 -7.64
C ILE A 391 -19.50 1.86 -7.65
N GLN A 392 -20.02 2.22 -8.83
CA GLN A 392 -21.17 3.11 -8.92
C GLN A 392 -22.41 2.53 -8.20
N ASP A 393 -22.72 1.26 -8.40
CA ASP A 393 -23.86 0.61 -7.74
C ASP A 393 -23.68 0.57 -6.21
N ARG A 394 -22.46 0.27 -5.74
CA ARG A 394 -22.15 0.24 -4.30
C ARG A 394 -22.21 1.63 -3.66
N THR A 395 -21.61 2.64 -4.31
CA THR A 395 -21.61 4.01 -3.80
C THR A 395 -23.00 4.60 -3.73
N LYS A 396 -23.86 4.34 -4.74
CA LYS A 396 -25.29 4.72 -4.70
C LYS A 396 -26.05 4.02 -3.57
N GLY A 397 -25.64 2.82 -3.18
CA GLY A 397 -26.22 2.11 -2.04
C GLY A 397 -25.75 2.66 -0.69
N LEU A 398 -24.48 3.09 -0.61
CA LEU A 398 -23.86 3.56 0.63
C LEU A 398 -24.10 5.03 0.93
N SER A 399 -24.22 5.86 -0.10
CA SER A 399 -24.30 7.31 0.02
C SER A 399 -25.59 7.85 -0.61
N MET A 400 -26.33 8.64 0.16
CA MET A 400 -27.54 9.35 -0.30
C MET A 400 -27.21 10.56 -1.19
N ARG A 401 -25.95 11.00 -1.20
CA ARG A 401 -25.45 12.15 -1.95
C ARG A 401 -24.32 11.71 -2.87
N ARG A 402 -24.05 12.53 -3.90
CA ARG A 402 -22.89 12.33 -4.76
C ARG A 402 -21.60 12.47 -3.93
N PRO A 403 -20.70 11.46 -3.92
CA PRO A 403 -19.41 11.57 -3.25
C PRO A 403 -18.55 12.70 -3.83
N SER A 404 -17.69 13.28 -3.01
CA SER A 404 -16.74 14.32 -3.44
C SER A 404 -15.70 13.77 -4.42
N ASP A 405 -15.15 14.67 -5.25
CA ASP A 405 -14.09 14.34 -6.20
C ASP A 405 -12.71 14.10 -5.51
N THR A 406 -12.65 14.17 -4.17
CA THR A 406 -11.45 13.87 -3.36
C THR A 406 -11.15 12.38 -3.25
N LEU A 407 -12.11 11.49 -3.55
CA LEU A 407 -11.89 10.06 -3.69
C LEU A 407 -11.53 9.70 -5.14
N SER A 408 -10.26 9.35 -5.38
CA SER A 408 -9.76 8.91 -6.68
C SER A 408 -9.75 7.37 -6.77
N LEU A 409 -10.33 6.80 -7.83
CA LEU A 409 -10.37 5.35 -8.06
C LEU A 409 -9.32 4.93 -9.09
N VAL A 410 -8.62 3.83 -8.80
CA VAL A 410 -7.67 3.18 -9.71
C VAL A 410 -8.14 1.75 -9.97
N PHE A 411 -8.45 1.44 -11.23
CA PHE A 411 -8.97 0.12 -11.63
C PHE A 411 -7.91 -0.82 -12.21
N ASP A 412 -6.75 -0.27 -12.59
CA ASP A 412 -5.60 -1.02 -13.06
C ASP A 412 -4.34 -0.46 -12.42
N LEU A 413 -3.59 -1.31 -11.73
CA LEU A 413 -2.31 -0.98 -11.12
C LEU A 413 -1.36 -2.13 -11.42
N PRO A 414 -0.23 -1.89 -12.12
CA PRO A 414 0.73 -2.94 -12.41
C PRO A 414 1.29 -3.57 -11.12
N PRO A 415 1.88 -4.78 -11.20
CA PRO A 415 2.66 -5.32 -10.10
C PRO A 415 3.72 -4.33 -9.61
N LEU A 416 3.98 -4.30 -8.30
CA LEU A 416 4.88 -3.29 -7.71
C LEU A 416 6.32 -3.36 -8.24
N ASP A 417 6.76 -4.53 -8.72
CA ASP A 417 8.06 -4.76 -9.39
C ASP A 417 8.02 -4.53 -10.92
N HIS A 418 6.90 -4.07 -11.46
CA HIS A 418 6.66 -3.79 -12.87
C HIS A 418 6.07 -2.39 -13.09
N GLY A 419 6.49 -1.40 -12.28
CA GLY A 419 6.04 -0.01 -12.42
C GLY A 419 4.90 0.40 -11.48
N GLY A 420 4.26 -0.56 -10.79
CA GLY A 420 3.17 -0.25 -9.87
C GLY A 420 3.62 0.56 -8.65
N MET A 421 4.84 0.34 -8.17
CA MET A 421 5.41 1.10 -7.05
C MET A 421 5.67 2.55 -7.46
N GLU A 422 6.19 2.77 -8.67
CA GLU A 422 6.40 4.09 -9.24
C GLU A 422 5.07 4.83 -9.44
N GLU A 423 4.05 4.16 -9.95
CA GLU A 423 2.73 4.75 -10.16
C GLU A 423 2.05 5.11 -8.84
N LEU A 424 2.15 4.25 -7.83
CA LEU A 424 1.61 4.53 -6.50
C LEU A 424 2.33 5.71 -5.84
N ALA A 425 3.66 5.76 -5.94
CA ALA A 425 4.45 6.88 -5.46
C ALA A 425 4.09 8.18 -6.18
N ARG A 426 3.87 8.14 -7.50
CA ARG A 426 3.39 9.28 -8.30
C ARG A 426 2.10 9.84 -7.74
N LEU A 427 1.09 8.97 -7.58
CA LEU A 427 -0.23 9.39 -7.13
C LEU A 427 -0.19 9.94 -5.69
N ILE A 428 0.61 9.34 -4.81
CA ILE A 428 0.80 9.83 -3.43
C ILE A 428 1.46 11.21 -3.43
N LEU A 429 2.52 11.41 -4.19
CA LEU A 429 3.22 12.70 -4.25
C LEU A 429 2.38 13.79 -4.93
N GLU A 430 1.59 13.44 -5.93
CA GLU A 430 0.72 14.37 -6.65
C GLU A 430 -0.47 14.83 -5.79
N LYS A 431 -1.11 13.88 -5.10
CA LYS A 431 -2.39 14.14 -4.40
C LYS A 431 -2.24 14.35 -2.90
N ASN A 432 -1.09 13.99 -2.32
CA ASN A 432 -0.84 14.00 -0.88
C ASN A 432 -2.01 13.43 -0.06
N PRO A 433 -2.41 12.17 -0.33
CA PRO A 433 -3.63 11.59 0.22
C PRO A 433 -3.51 11.32 1.73
N SER A 434 -4.64 11.41 2.44
CA SER A 434 -4.71 10.96 3.84
C SER A 434 -4.79 9.43 3.92
N LEU A 435 -5.36 8.77 2.90
CA LEU A 435 -5.50 7.32 2.84
C LEU A 435 -5.30 6.78 1.41
N VAL A 436 -4.54 5.69 1.32
CA VAL A 436 -4.35 4.89 0.11
C VAL A 436 -4.80 3.46 0.39
N ILE A 437 -5.74 2.95 -0.39
CA ILE A 437 -6.25 1.58 -0.25
C ILE A 437 -5.86 0.78 -1.48
N VAL A 438 -5.27 -0.41 -1.27
CA VAL A 438 -4.95 -1.36 -2.33
C VAL A 438 -5.76 -2.64 -2.14
N ASP A 439 -6.84 -2.78 -2.90
CA ASP A 439 -7.76 -3.92 -2.90
C ASP A 439 -7.65 -4.68 -4.23
N THR A 440 -6.81 -5.72 -4.35
CA THR A 440 -6.20 -6.55 -3.29
C THR A 440 -4.68 -6.66 -3.45
N TRP A 441 -3.96 -6.96 -2.37
CA TRP A 441 -2.53 -7.25 -2.38
C TRP A 441 -2.15 -8.30 -3.43
N GLY A 442 -3.00 -9.31 -3.62
CA GLY A 442 -2.75 -10.41 -4.56
C GLY A 442 -2.58 -9.97 -6.02
N LYS A 443 -3.14 -8.82 -6.42
CA LYS A 443 -3.04 -8.28 -7.79
C LYS A 443 -1.74 -7.52 -8.05
N VAL A 444 -1.19 -6.89 -7.02
CA VAL A 444 0.01 -6.04 -7.13
C VAL A 444 1.27 -6.71 -6.61
N LYS A 445 1.12 -7.89 -5.99
CA LYS A 445 2.20 -8.64 -5.36
C LYS A 445 3.38 -8.84 -6.35
N PRO A 446 4.61 -8.47 -5.96
CA PRO A 446 5.81 -8.75 -6.75
C PRO A 446 6.01 -10.23 -7.06
N SER A 447 6.74 -10.53 -8.13
CA SER A 447 7.13 -11.91 -8.41
C SER A 447 8.13 -12.42 -7.35
N PRO A 448 7.93 -13.62 -6.76
CA PRO A 448 8.84 -14.13 -5.75
C PRO A 448 10.23 -14.38 -6.33
N GLU A 449 11.27 -13.95 -5.61
CA GLU A 449 12.65 -14.27 -5.96
C GLU A 449 12.94 -15.76 -5.75
N LYS A 450 13.68 -16.38 -6.69
CA LYS A 450 14.08 -17.78 -6.58
C LYS A 450 15.04 -17.96 -5.39
N GLY A 451 14.70 -18.87 -4.48
CA GLY A 451 15.57 -19.27 -3.37
C GLY A 451 15.24 -18.65 -2.01
N LEU A 452 14.25 -17.75 -1.93
CA LEU A 452 13.76 -17.24 -0.64
C LEU A 452 12.63 -18.13 -0.09
N ASN A 453 12.58 -18.26 1.23
CA ASN A 453 11.41 -18.82 1.91
C ASN A 453 10.23 -17.84 1.82
N ALA A 454 9.00 -18.33 2.02
CA ALA A 454 7.79 -17.52 1.86
C ALA A 454 7.76 -16.28 2.78
N PHE A 455 8.39 -16.37 3.96
CA PHE A 455 8.45 -15.30 4.95
C PHE A 455 9.33 -14.14 4.49
N GLU A 456 10.58 -14.43 4.13
CA GLU A 456 11.54 -13.43 3.67
C GLU A 456 11.08 -12.77 2.38
N ALA A 457 10.44 -13.55 1.49
CA ALA A 457 9.82 -13.01 0.29
C ALA A 457 8.74 -11.98 0.66
N ASP A 458 7.77 -12.34 1.50
CA ASP A 458 6.65 -11.45 1.86
C ASP A 458 7.13 -10.18 2.60
N TYR A 459 8.08 -10.31 3.53
CA TYR A 459 8.65 -9.15 4.23
C TYR A 459 9.40 -8.20 3.29
N LYS A 460 10.26 -8.73 2.41
CA LYS A 460 10.97 -7.92 1.40
C LYS A 460 10.02 -7.25 0.40
N MET A 461 8.88 -7.88 0.09
CA MET A 461 7.89 -7.32 -0.82
C MET A 461 7.12 -6.14 -0.22
N ALA A 462 6.83 -6.16 1.09
CA ALA A 462 6.14 -5.07 1.77
C ALA A 462 7.07 -3.92 2.19
N GLY A 463 8.36 -4.18 2.39
CA GLY A 463 9.34 -3.18 2.84
C GLY A 463 9.35 -1.87 2.03
N PRO A 464 9.34 -1.88 0.69
CA PRO A 464 9.25 -0.66 -0.11
C PRO A 464 7.97 0.15 0.11
N LEU A 465 6.83 -0.50 0.31
CA LEU A 465 5.55 0.16 0.59
C LEU A 465 5.57 0.83 1.97
N LYS A 466 6.05 0.11 2.99
CA LYS A 466 6.21 0.65 4.35
C LYS A 466 7.08 1.90 4.34
N LYS A 467 8.23 1.85 3.66
CA LYS A 467 9.12 3.01 3.51
C LYS A 467 8.47 4.18 2.79
N LEU A 468 7.66 3.92 1.76
CA LEU A 468 6.92 4.98 1.09
C LEU A 468 5.93 5.62 2.06
N ALA A 469 5.13 4.81 2.75
CA ALA A 469 4.14 5.27 3.72
C ALA A 469 4.76 6.13 4.83
N ASP A 470 5.89 5.68 5.38
CA ASP A 470 6.60 6.38 6.46
C ASP A 470 7.14 7.72 5.98
N LYS A 471 7.78 7.72 4.82
CA LYS A 471 8.41 8.93 4.29
C LYS A 471 7.39 9.98 3.85
N THR A 472 6.23 9.57 3.36
CA THR A 472 5.16 10.49 2.96
C THR A 472 4.13 10.71 4.07
N GLU A 473 4.34 10.12 5.25
CA GLU A 473 3.41 10.12 6.38
C GLU A 473 1.96 9.79 5.96
N THR A 474 1.82 8.88 4.99
CA THR A 474 0.55 8.51 4.37
C THR A 474 0.07 7.18 4.93
N ALA A 475 -1.22 7.07 5.25
CA ALA A 475 -1.80 5.78 5.62
C ALA A 475 -2.01 4.91 4.37
N ILE A 476 -1.34 3.76 4.30
CA ILE A 476 -1.52 2.78 3.23
C ILE A 476 -2.18 1.52 3.80
N LEU A 477 -3.40 1.21 3.33
CA LEU A 477 -4.16 0.02 3.70
C LEU A 477 -4.09 -1.03 2.59
N LEU A 478 -3.43 -2.16 2.87
CA LEU A 478 -3.41 -3.33 2.00
C LEU A 478 -4.55 -4.29 2.35
N VAL A 479 -5.37 -4.63 1.37
CA VAL A 479 -6.43 -5.62 1.55
C VAL A 479 -5.93 -7.01 1.16
N HIS A 480 -6.03 -7.96 2.09
CA HIS A 480 -5.54 -9.32 1.93
C HIS A 480 -6.64 -10.37 2.11
N HIS A 481 -6.59 -11.43 1.29
CA HIS A 481 -7.50 -12.57 1.37
C HIS A 481 -6.86 -13.71 2.17
N LEU A 482 -7.52 -14.14 3.25
CA LEU A 482 -7.15 -15.37 3.96
C LEU A 482 -7.52 -16.61 3.14
N LYS A 483 -6.84 -17.74 3.38
CA LYS A 483 -7.20 -19.04 2.78
C LYS A 483 -8.60 -19.49 3.21
N LYS A 484 -9.28 -20.26 2.35
CA LYS A 484 -10.59 -20.84 2.63
C LYS A 484 -10.46 -21.86 3.77
N GLY A 485 -11.17 -21.63 4.89
CA GLY A 485 -11.15 -22.49 6.08
C GLY A 485 -10.30 -21.98 7.24
N ALA A 486 -9.57 -20.88 7.08
CA ALA A 486 -8.90 -20.22 8.20
C ALA A 486 -9.92 -19.61 9.16
N LYS A 487 -9.80 -19.92 10.46
CA LYS A 487 -10.46 -19.13 11.51
C LYS A 487 -9.75 -17.78 11.51
N GLY A 488 -10.48 -16.66 11.45
CA GLY A 488 -9.90 -15.32 11.32
C GLY A 488 -9.01 -14.86 12.49
N GLU A 489 -8.71 -15.76 13.43
CA GLU A 489 -7.83 -15.59 14.59
C GLU A 489 -6.36 -15.89 14.27
N ASP A 490 -6.08 -16.70 13.26
CA ASP A 490 -4.71 -17.13 12.97
C ASP A 490 -3.99 -16.07 12.13
N ILE A 491 -3.12 -15.29 12.75
CA ILE A 491 -2.10 -14.47 12.08
C ILE A 491 -1.29 -15.35 11.11
N GLU A 492 -1.09 -16.63 11.46
CA GLU A 492 -0.45 -17.67 10.64
C GLU A 492 -1.21 -17.99 9.34
N SER A 493 -2.50 -17.62 9.23
CA SER A 493 -3.33 -17.88 8.06
C SER A 493 -3.27 -16.78 6.99
N MET A 494 -2.61 -15.63 7.27
CA MET A 494 -2.53 -14.43 6.42
C MET A 494 -1.60 -14.52 5.20
N SER A 495 -1.11 -15.72 4.91
CA SER A 495 -0.13 -16.11 3.89
C SER A 495 0.56 -17.30 4.55
N GLY A 496 1.15 -18.26 3.84
CA GLY A 496 1.93 -19.33 4.50
C GLY A 496 3.22 -18.83 5.16
N SER A 497 3.23 -17.60 5.69
CA SER A 497 4.36 -16.82 6.16
C SER A 497 3.88 -15.68 7.08
N MET A 498 4.59 -15.47 8.20
CA MET A 498 4.41 -14.34 9.14
C MET A 498 5.09 -13.04 8.62
N GLY A 499 5.54 -12.99 7.37
CA GLY A 499 6.41 -11.91 6.86
C GLY A 499 5.68 -10.60 6.56
N LEU A 500 4.47 -10.69 6.01
CA LEU A 500 3.63 -9.52 5.71
C LEU A 500 3.14 -8.83 7.00
N PRO A 501 2.63 -9.57 8.01
CA PRO A 501 2.22 -8.96 9.27
C PRO A 501 3.37 -8.32 10.05
N ALA A 502 4.57 -8.89 9.97
CA ALA A 502 5.76 -8.35 10.63
C ALA A 502 6.22 -6.98 10.08
N ALA A 503 5.82 -6.62 8.86
CA ALA A 503 6.16 -5.35 8.24
C ALA A 503 5.12 -4.24 8.48
N ALA A 504 3.92 -4.59 8.96
CA ALA A 504 2.81 -3.65 9.14
C ALA A 504 2.82 -2.99 10.52
N ASP A 505 2.31 -1.76 10.58
CA ASP A 505 2.11 -0.98 11.80
C ASP A 505 0.80 -1.35 12.50
N ALA A 506 -0.23 -1.69 11.70
CA ALA A 506 -1.52 -2.16 12.18
C ALA A 506 -2.07 -3.34 11.35
N LEU A 507 -2.72 -4.27 12.04
CA LEU A 507 -3.41 -5.44 11.50
C LEU A 507 -4.88 -5.36 11.88
N ILE A 508 -5.73 -5.55 10.88
CA ILE A 508 -7.18 -5.46 11.04
C ILE A 508 -7.82 -6.74 10.46
N PHE A 509 -8.60 -7.44 11.27
CA PHE A 509 -9.25 -8.69 10.90
C PHE A 509 -10.76 -8.52 10.87
N LEU A 510 -11.37 -8.69 9.69
CA LEU A 510 -12.83 -8.77 9.58
C LEU A 510 -13.28 -10.23 9.72
N LYS A 511 -13.83 -10.56 10.90
CA LYS A 511 -14.31 -11.90 11.26
C LYS A 511 -15.83 -11.96 11.10
N ARG A 512 -16.29 -12.78 10.14
CA ARG A 512 -17.71 -12.97 9.80
C ARG A 512 -17.96 -14.43 9.44
N GLY A 513 -18.96 -15.09 10.03
CA GLY A 513 -19.39 -16.43 9.61
C GLY A 513 -20.15 -16.41 8.28
N GLU A 514 -20.44 -17.59 7.72
CA GLU A 514 -21.02 -17.71 6.37
C GLU A 514 -22.51 -17.43 6.37
N GLY A 515 -22.92 -16.43 5.59
CA GLY A 515 -24.30 -15.96 5.56
C GLY A 515 -24.74 -15.18 6.80
N GLU A 516 -23.88 -15.00 7.80
CA GLU A 516 -24.20 -14.22 9.00
C GLU A 516 -24.29 -12.74 8.70
N ASP A 517 -25.22 -12.03 9.32
CA ASP A 517 -25.31 -10.57 9.25
C ASP A 517 -24.48 -9.88 10.34
N ARG A 518 -23.83 -10.63 11.23
CA ARG A 518 -22.97 -10.09 12.28
C ARG A 518 -21.49 -10.33 11.96
N ALA A 519 -20.64 -9.43 12.38
CA ALA A 519 -19.19 -9.57 12.27
C ALA A 519 -18.49 -8.85 13.42
N LYS A 520 -17.21 -9.11 13.60
CA LYS A 520 -16.33 -8.32 14.47
C LYS A 520 -15.09 -7.88 13.72
N LEU A 521 -14.61 -6.70 14.05
CA LEU A 521 -13.37 -6.14 13.55
C LEU A 521 -12.34 -6.16 14.68
N ASP A 522 -11.38 -7.06 14.58
CA ASP A 522 -10.30 -7.14 15.56
C ASP A 522 -9.10 -6.35 15.03
N ARG A 523 -8.44 -5.63 15.93
CA ARG A 523 -7.37 -4.69 15.58
C ARG A 523 -6.17 -4.88 16.49
N GLN A 524 -4.97 -4.83 15.92
CA GLN A 524 -3.70 -4.91 16.62
C GLN A 524 -2.73 -3.93 15.97
N GLY A 525 -1.89 -3.25 16.73
CA GLY A 525 -0.83 -2.42 16.19
C GLY A 525 -0.01 -1.77 17.28
N ARG A 526 1.12 -1.16 16.90
CA ARG A 526 2.08 -0.59 17.85
C ARG A 526 1.56 0.71 18.47
N ASP A 527 0.80 1.47 17.70
CA ASP A 527 0.30 2.80 18.06
C ASP A 527 -1.18 2.79 18.47
N LEU A 528 -1.80 1.61 18.61
CA LEU A 528 -3.21 1.49 19.05
C LEU A 528 -3.29 1.41 20.57
N ASP A 529 -4.01 2.34 21.18
CA ASP A 529 -4.33 2.32 22.61
C ASP A 529 -5.53 1.40 22.90
N GLU A 530 -6.50 1.39 21.97
CA GLU A 530 -7.69 0.55 22.07
C GLU A 530 -7.60 -0.66 21.13
N THR A 531 -7.46 -1.86 21.69
CA THR A 531 -7.44 -3.12 20.92
C THR A 531 -8.75 -3.89 20.98
N ASP A 532 -9.77 -3.35 21.64
CA ASP A 532 -11.08 -4.00 21.73
C ASP A 532 -11.70 -4.21 20.34
N SER A 533 -12.32 -5.38 20.17
CA SER A 533 -13.05 -5.73 18.96
C SER A 533 -14.21 -4.77 18.72
N ILE A 534 -14.32 -4.25 17.49
CA ILE A 534 -15.48 -3.44 17.09
C ILE A 534 -16.55 -4.39 16.55
N PRO A 535 -17.71 -4.50 17.20
CA PRO A 535 -18.78 -5.35 16.72
C PRO A 535 -19.55 -4.67 15.61
N LEU A 536 -19.88 -5.44 14.58
CA LEU A 536 -20.48 -4.96 13.34
C LEU A 536 -21.78 -5.72 13.03
N LEU A 537 -22.73 -4.98 12.49
CA LEU A 537 -23.95 -5.50 11.90
C LEU A 537 -24.01 -5.11 10.43
N TRP A 538 -24.44 -6.06 9.62
CA TRP A 538 -24.66 -5.92 8.20
C TRP A 538 -26.03 -5.29 7.97
N ASP A 539 -26.02 -3.98 7.74
CA ASP A 539 -27.20 -3.19 7.46
C ASP A 539 -27.17 -2.82 5.98
N ARG A 540 -27.82 -3.65 5.16
CA ARG A 540 -27.66 -3.60 3.69
C ARG A 540 -27.88 -2.17 3.17
N PRO A 541 -26.97 -1.61 2.36
CA PRO A 541 -25.82 -2.26 1.72
C PRO A 541 -24.48 -1.90 2.39
N GLY A 542 -24.33 -2.05 3.70
CA GLY A 542 -23.06 -1.75 4.37
C GLY A 542 -22.92 -2.32 5.78
N TRP A 543 -21.81 -1.94 6.42
CA TRP A 543 -21.55 -2.21 7.84
C TRP A 543 -21.92 -1.01 8.71
N ARG A 544 -22.48 -1.29 9.89
CA ARG A 544 -22.57 -0.34 11.00
C ARG A 544 -22.06 -0.97 12.28
N ARG A 545 -21.67 -0.15 13.24
CA ARG A 545 -21.33 -0.62 14.59
C ARG A 545 -22.58 -1.15 15.28
N ALA A 546 -22.46 -2.30 15.94
CA ALA A 546 -23.53 -2.84 16.78
C ALA A 546 -23.64 -1.99 18.05
N THR A 547 -24.87 -1.75 18.50
CA THR A 547 -25.14 -1.07 19.77
C THR A 547 -24.96 -2.03 20.95
N SER A 548 -24.75 -1.49 22.16
CA SER A 548 -24.63 -2.30 23.37
C SER A 548 -25.87 -3.17 23.61
N GLN A 549 -27.06 -2.68 23.29
CA GLN A 549 -28.30 -3.49 23.38
C GLN A 549 -28.30 -4.68 22.42
N GLU A 550 -27.82 -4.50 21.19
CA GLU A 550 -27.78 -5.58 20.19
C GLU A 550 -26.75 -6.65 20.54
N LEU A 551 -25.64 -6.26 21.18
CA LEU A 551 -24.66 -7.17 21.75
C LEU A 551 -25.22 -7.97 22.92
N PHE A 552 -25.97 -7.30 23.80
CA PHE A 552 -26.64 -7.93 24.94
C PHE A 552 -27.60 -9.04 24.51
N VAL A 553 -28.42 -8.78 23.50
CA VAL A 553 -29.37 -9.77 22.97
C VAL A 553 -28.65 -11.01 22.44
N GLU A 554 -27.50 -10.86 21.76
CA GLU A 554 -26.70 -12.00 21.29
C GLU A 554 -26.15 -12.86 22.42
N GLU A 555 -25.55 -12.18 23.40
CA GLU A 555 -24.87 -12.87 24.48
C GLU A 555 -25.88 -13.53 25.42
N ALA A 556 -27.14 -13.03 25.46
CA ALA A 556 -28.30 -13.68 26.06
C ALA A 556 -28.86 -14.86 25.23
N GLU A 557 -29.02 -14.71 23.91
CA GLU A 557 -29.52 -15.77 23.00
C GLU A 557 -28.57 -16.97 22.88
N SER A 558 -27.27 -16.76 23.11
CA SER A 558 -26.23 -17.81 23.09
C SER A 558 -25.98 -18.47 24.45
N LEU A 559 -26.75 -18.11 25.48
CA LEU A 559 -26.62 -18.70 26.81
C LEU A 559 -27.10 -20.16 26.85
N PRO A 560 -26.52 -20.99 27.73
CA PRO A 560 -27.14 -22.26 28.06
C PRO A 560 -28.55 -22.04 28.64
N GLU A 561 -29.43 -23.03 28.43
CA GLU A 561 -30.87 -22.99 28.73
C GLU A 561 -31.21 -22.43 30.13
N LYS A 562 -30.34 -22.65 31.12
CA LYS A 562 -30.55 -22.21 32.50
C LYS A 562 -30.21 -20.74 32.73
N GLU A 563 -29.14 -20.25 32.11
CA GLU A 563 -28.76 -18.85 32.19
C GLU A 563 -29.70 -17.97 31.35
N ALA A 564 -30.19 -18.47 30.22
CA ALA A 564 -31.26 -17.84 29.44
C ALA A 564 -32.55 -17.68 30.27
N ALA A 565 -32.99 -18.74 30.95
CA ALA A 565 -34.17 -18.68 31.82
C ALA A 565 -34.02 -17.70 33.00
N ILE A 566 -32.79 -17.43 33.46
CA ILE A 566 -32.54 -16.38 34.44
C ILE A 566 -32.76 -15.02 33.80
N ILE A 567 -32.17 -14.73 32.62
CA ILE A 567 -32.34 -13.46 31.92
C ILE A 567 -33.83 -13.21 31.61
N ASP A 568 -34.55 -14.20 31.06
CA ASP A 568 -35.99 -14.10 30.77
C ASP A 568 -36.80 -13.73 32.02
N PHE A 569 -36.45 -14.28 33.18
CA PHE A 569 -37.11 -13.96 34.45
C PHE A 569 -36.83 -12.53 34.92
N PHE A 570 -35.62 -12.01 34.70
CA PHE A 570 -35.31 -10.61 34.97
C PHE A 570 -36.02 -9.67 34.00
N GLU A 571 -36.15 -10.05 32.73
CA GLU A 571 -36.90 -9.30 31.72
C GLU A 571 -38.40 -9.25 32.05
N GLU A 572 -39.00 -10.38 32.44
CA GLU A 572 -40.42 -10.46 32.81
C GLU A 572 -40.73 -9.63 34.06
N MET A 573 -39.86 -9.68 35.06
CA MET A 573 -40.07 -8.98 36.33
C MET A 573 -39.70 -7.50 36.26
N ASN A 574 -38.79 -7.12 35.34
CA ASN A 574 -38.34 -5.75 35.07
C ASN A 574 -38.07 -4.91 36.34
N CYS A 575 -37.40 -5.50 37.33
CA CYS A 575 -37.04 -4.86 38.59
C CYS A 575 -35.80 -5.51 39.22
N PRO A 576 -35.14 -4.86 40.18
CA PRO A 576 -34.04 -5.47 40.90
C PRO A 576 -34.47 -6.70 41.71
N LEU A 577 -33.82 -7.84 41.51
CA LEU A 577 -34.15 -9.12 42.16
C LEU A 577 -32.99 -9.66 42.99
N SER A 578 -33.33 -10.27 44.13
CA SER A 578 -32.39 -11.03 44.96
C SER A 578 -32.33 -12.52 44.54
N PRO A 579 -31.23 -13.24 44.84
CA PRO A 579 -31.13 -14.67 44.57
C PRO A 579 -32.30 -15.49 45.14
N ALA A 580 -32.84 -15.09 46.30
CA ALA A 580 -33.98 -15.79 46.90
C ALA A 580 -35.27 -15.64 46.07
N GLN A 581 -35.47 -14.49 45.42
CA GLN A 581 -36.61 -14.25 44.54
C GLN A 581 -36.47 -15.02 43.22
N VAL A 582 -35.27 -15.04 42.62
CA VAL A 582 -34.98 -15.81 41.40
C VAL A 582 -35.13 -17.32 41.64
N ILE A 583 -34.64 -17.83 42.78
CA ILE A 583 -34.81 -19.25 43.17
C ILE A 583 -36.30 -19.61 43.30
N ARG A 584 -37.10 -18.74 43.93
CA ARG A 584 -38.55 -18.97 44.10
C ARG A 584 -39.30 -18.89 42.77
N GLY A 585 -38.90 -17.98 41.88
CA GLY A 585 -39.55 -17.79 40.57
C GLY A 585 -39.29 -18.93 39.60
N LEU A 586 -38.05 -19.39 39.50
CA LEU A 586 -37.65 -20.43 38.54
C LEU A 586 -37.73 -21.86 39.10
N ASN A 587 -38.02 -22.02 40.39
CA ASN A 587 -38.12 -23.31 41.09
C ASN A 587 -36.87 -24.22 40.88
N GLU A 588 -35.69 -23.61 40.92
CA GLU A 588 -34.41 -24.25 40.63
C GLU A 588 -33.50 -24.32 41.86
N ARG A 589 -32.46 -25.18 41.82
CA ARG A 589 -31.60 -25.38 42.99
C ARG A 589 -30.80 -24.10 43.33
N PRO A 590 -30.66 -23.73 44.62
CA PRO A 590 -29.94 -22.53 45.03
C PRO A 590 -28.51 -22.40 44.52
N GLY A 591 -27.80 -23.54 44.40
CA GLY A 591 -26.43 -23.56 43.87
C GLY A 591 -26.36 -23.20 42.38
N THR A 592 -27.33 -23.68 41.59
CA THR A 592 -27.41 -23.42 40.15
C THR A 592 -27.68 -21.94 39.87
N ILE A 593 -28.67 -21.35 40.56
CA ILE A 593 -29.01 -19.94 40.38
C ILE A 593 -27.89 -19.01 40.84
N LYS A 594 -27.24 -19.29 41.98
CA LYS A 594 -26.10 -18.48 42.44
C LYS A 594 -24.92 -18.55 41.47
N ALA A 595 -24.61 -19.73 40.93
CA ALA A 595 -23.55 -19.90 39.93
C ALA A 595 -23.92 -19.28 38.57
N GLY A 596 -25.21 -19.30 38.19
CA GLY A 596 -25.72 -18.64 36.99
C GLY A 596 -25.66 -17.12 37.12
N LEU A 597 -26.17 -16.56 38.22
CA LEU A 597 -26.10 -15.12 38.51
C LEU A 597 -24.66 -14.60 38.53
N ALA A 598 -23.73 -15.35 39.13
CA ALA A 598 -22.32 -14.97 39.14
C ALA A 598 -21.72 -14.92 37.72
N ARG A 599 -21.99 -15.93 36.89
CA ARG A 599 -21.54 -15.99 35.50
C ARG A 599 -22.20 -14.92 34.62
N LEU A 600 -23.47 -14.61 34.85
CA LEU A 600 -24.17 -13.54 34.14
C LEU A 600 -23.64 -12.15 34.50
N VAL A 601 -23.24 -11.92 35.76
CA VAL A 601 -22.56 -10.68 36.15
C VAL A 601 -21.15 -10.60 35.56
N GLU A 602 -20.41 -11.70 35.53
CA GLU A 602 -19.08 -11.76 34.91
C GLU A 602 -19.13 -11.45 33.41
N LYS A 603 -20.17 -11.92 32.71
CA LYS A 603 -20.46 -11.60 31.30
C LYS A 603 -21.08 -10.21 31.09
N GLY A 604 -21.25 -9.43 32.15
CA GLY A 604 -21.90 -8.11 32.09
C GLY A 604 -23.41 -8.13 31.87
N LEU A 605 -24.03 -9.28 31.63
CA LEU A 605 -25.46 -9.43 31.34
C LEU A 605 -26.39 -9.06 32.51
N LEU A 606 -25.87 -9.07 33.74
CA LEU A 606 -26.54 -8.54 34.93
C LEU A 606 -25.60 -7.60 35.68
N ILE A 607 -26.14 -6.58 36.32
CA ILE A 607 -25.41 -5.68 37.20
C ILE A 607 -25.83 -5.89 38.66
N LYS A 608 -24.89 -5.65 39.59
CA LYS A 608 -25.14 -5.77 41.02
C LYS A 608 -25.41 -4.39 41.61
N VAL A 609 -26.70 -4.07 41.81
CA VAL A 609 -27.16 -2.76 42.29
C VAL A 609 -27.19 -2.65 43.82
N GLY A 610 -26.90 -3.73 44.55
CA GLY A 610 -26.83 -3.73 46.00
C GLY A 610 -26.32 -5.03 46.59
N ARG A 611 -26.37 -5.16 47.93
CA ARG A 611 -25.87 -6.34 48.65
C ARG A 611 -26.78 -7.56 48.38
N GLY A 612 -26.44 -8.33 47.34
CA GLY A 612 -27.21 -9.50 46.93
C GLY A 612 -28.47 -9.15 46.12
N VAL A 613 -28.45 -8.02 45.42
CA VAL A 613 -29.52 -7.59 44.50
C VAL A 613 -28.90 -7.36 43.13
N TYR A 614 -29.56 -7.87 42.10
CA TYR A 614 -29.13 -7.88 40.70
C TYR A 614 -30.19 -7.18 39.86
N GLU A 615 -29.82 -6.60 38.71
CA GLU A 615 -30.74 -5.98 37.76
C GLU A 615 -30.19 -6.14 36.33
N LEU A 616 -31.06 -6.04 35.32
CA LEU A 616 -30.63 -5.87 33.93
C LEU A 616 -30.04 -4.46 33.75
N PRO A 617 -28.93 -4.32 33.02
CA PRO A 617 -28.37 -3.01 32.72
C PRO A 617 -29.31 -2.24 31.78
N GLN A 618 -29.80 -1.08 32.24
CA GLN A 618 -30.70 -0.25 31.45
C GLN A 618 -29.93 0.50 30.36
N GLY A 619 -30.26 0.21 29.09
CA GLY A 619 -29.85 1.04 27.96
C GLY A 619 -30.83 2.20 27.74
N GLU A 620 -30.34 3.34 27.27
CA GLU A 620 -31.14 4.51 26.94
C GLU A 620 -32.31 4.15 26.00
N LYS A 621 -33.50 4.69 26.28
CA LYS A 621 -34.76 4.33 25.60
C LYS A 621 -34.74 4.74 24.12
N LYS A 622 -35.13 3.80 23.25
CA LYS A 622 -35.33 3.96 21.80
C LYS A 622 -36.31 5.10 21.47
N GLY A 623 -35.82 6.13 20.79
CA GLY A 623 -36.64 6.95 19.90
C GLY A 623 -37.06 6.14 18.67
N SER A 624 -38.29 6.35 18.22
CA SER A 624 -38.96 5.69 17.10
C SER A 624 -38.08 5.49 15.85
N SER A 625 -38.14 4.28 15.28
CA SER A 625 -37.55 3.90 14.00
C SER A 625 -38.13 4.71 12.84
N ARG A 626 -37.59 5.91 12.61
CA ARG A 626 -37.63 6.65 11.34
C ARG A 626 -36.64 7.83 11.25
N ASP A 627 -35.93 8.16 12.33
CA ASP A 627 -34.98 9.29 12.36
C ASP A 627 -33.48 8.89 12.36
N LEU A 628 -33.16 7.60 12.19
CA LEU A 628 -31.80 7.06 12.40
C LEU A 628 -30.81 7.28 11.24
N PHE A 629 -31.04 8.30 10.39
CA PHE A 629 -30.07 8.74 9.36
C PHE A 629 -29.61 10.20 9.56
N LEU A 630 -30.15 10.92 10.56
CA LEU A 630 -29.84 12.33 10.82
C LEU A 630 -29.03 12.61 12.09
N ALA A 631 -28.78 11.61 12.94
CA ALA A 631 -28.05 11.78 14.20
C ALA A 631 -26.64 11.17 14.15
N THR A 632 -25.78 11.71 13.30
CA THR A 632 -24.30 11.61 13.45
C THR A 632 -23.59 12.93 13.08
N SER A 633 -24.35 14.02 12.88
CA SER A 633 -23.84 15.33 12.46
C SER A 633 -23.69 16.37 13.58
N ALA A 634 -23.76 15.98 14.86
CA ALA A 634 -23.60 16.93 15.96
C ALA A 634 -22.79 16.35 17.13
N THR A 635 -21.47 16.38 16.98
CA THR A 635 -20.50 16.48 18.07
C THR A 635 -19.17 16.92 17.47
N SER A 636 -19.07 18.20 17.09
CA SER A 636 -17.76 18.85 16.95
C SER A 636 -17.28 19.21 18.35
N ALA A 637 -16.41 18.38 18.91
CA ALA A 637 -15.54 18.80 20.00
C ALA A 637 -14.35 19.54 19.38
N THR A 638 -14.35 20.85 19.53
CA THR A 638 -13.19 21.72 19.35
C THR A 638 -12.15 21.40 20.42
N PHE A 639 -10.96 20.97 20.02
CA PHE A 639 -9.73 21.24 20.75
C PHE A 639 -8.65 21.76 19.80
N ALA A 640 -7.95 22.76 20.32
CA ALA A 640 -7.06 23.69 19.64
C ALA A 640 -5.76 23.04 19.17
N THR A 641 -5.24 23.54 18.05
CA THR A 641 -3.84 23.36 17.63
C THR A 641 -2.98 24.50 18.17
N PRO A 642 -1.72 24.23 18.58
CA PRO A 642 -0.80 25.27 19.03
C PRO A 642 -0.18 25.98 17.82
N ALA A 643 -0.21 27.32 17.82
CA ALA A 643 0.48 28.14 16.84
C ALA A 643 1.93 28.38 17.29
N THR A 644 2.88 27.93 16.47
CA THR A 644 4.30 28.25 16.57
C THR A 644 4.52 29.71 16.15
N PHE A 645 5.14 30.50 17.04
CA PHE A 645 5.44 31.92 16.84
C PHE A 645 6.71 32.08 15.98
N ALA A 646 6.62 32.88 14.92
CA ALA A 646 7.77 33.45 14.21
C ALA A 646 8.08 34.84 14.78
N THR A 647 9.36 35.07 15.10
CA THR A 647 9.90 36.29 15.71
C THR A 647 10.23 37.37 14.68
N LEU A 648 10.04 38.64 15.08
CA LEU A 648 10.87 39.87 14.89
C LEU A 648 9.98 41.13 14.65
N PRO A 649 10.41 42.38 14.95
CA PRO A 649 10.97 42.94 16.20
C PRO A 649 10.40 44.35 16.58
N GLY A 650 10.61 44.78 17.84
CA GLY A 650 10.99 46.19 18.16
C GLY A 650 10.00 47.12 18.90
N ALA A 651 10.51 47.69 20.02
CA ALA A 651 10.21 48.98 20.69
C ALA A 651 8.83 49.15 21.39
N GLU A 652 8.64 49.79 22.55
CA GLU A 652 9.45 50.53 23.53
C GLU A 652 8.53 50.76 24.77
N GLU A 653 9.12 50.88 25.99
CA GLU A 653 8.75 51.73 27.17
C GLU A 653 7.27 51.82 27.65
N GLU A 654 6.88 51.94 28.93
CA GLU A 654 7.50 52.38 30.18
C GLU A 654 6.54 52.09 31.38
N SER A 655 7.12 52.12 32.59
CA SER A 655 6.65 52.36 33.98
C SER A 655 5.15 52.66 34.28
N CYS A 656 4.56 52.53 35.49
CA CYS A 656 5.04 52.57 36.87
C CYS A 656 3.85 52.28 37.84
N LYS A 657 4.14 51.59 38.95
CA LYS A 657 3.78 51.84 40.36
C LYS A 657 2.34 52.13 40.87
N ASP A 658 2.06 51.37 41.92
CA ASP A 658 1.73 51.78 43.32
C ASP A 658 0.29 51.82 43.85
N THR A 659 0.17 51.14 45.01
CA THR A 659 -0.61 51.45 46.23
C THR A 659 -2.14 51.38 46.14
N GLY A 660 -2.89 50.83 47.09
CA GLY A 660 -2.61 50.30 48.41
C GLY A 660 -3.85 50.44 49.32
N LYS A 661 -3.99 49.51 50.27
CA LYS A 661 -4.50 49.68 51.65
C LYS A 661 -6.03 49.72 51.97
N VAL A 662 -6.38 48.75 52.84
CA VAL A 662 -6.92 48.89 54.23
C VAL A 662 -8.44 48.84 54.47
N ALA A 663 -8.90 47.65 54.89
CA ALA A 663 -9.31 47.24 56.26
C ALA A 663 -10.74 47.41 56.81
N LYS A 664 -11.00 46.45 57.74
CA LYS A 664 -12.00 46.34 58.84
C LYS A 664 -13.40 45.91 58.42
N GLY A 665 -14.07 44.98 59.10
CA GLY A 665 -13.80 44.26 60.34
C GLY A 665 -15.13 43.71 60.90
N ASP A 666 -15.03 42.66 61.73
CA ASP A 666 -16.00 42.22 62.77
C ASP A 666 -17.41 41.76 62.31
N SER A 667 -18.07 40.73 62.86
CA SER A 667 -17.77 39.77 63.92
C SER A 667 -18.94 38.77 64.05
N LEU A 668 -18.62 37.58 64.57
CA LEU A 668 -19.35 36.80 65.59
C LEU A 668 -20.63 36.00 65.24
N ALA A 669 -20.56 34.74 65.73
CA ALA A 669 -21.58 33.95 66.43
C ALA A 669 -22.54 33.08 65.58
N THR A 670 -22.86 31.80 65.88
CA THR A 670 -22.36 30.70 66.73
C THR A 670 -23.34 29.51 66.58
N PHE A 671 -22.85 28.28 66.70
CA PHE A 671 -23.45 27.06 67.31
C PHE A 671 -24.52 26.16 66.59
N ASP A 672 -24.09 24.90 66.37
CA ASP A 672 -24.69 23.56 66.61
C ASP A 672 -25.92 22.95 65.86
N LYS A 673 -25.63 21.91 65.05
CA LYS A 673 -26.09 20.47 65.00
C LYS A 673 -27.46 20.01 65.59
N PRO A 674 -27.96 18.77 65.31
CA PRO A 674 -28.37 18.06 64.07
C PRO A 674 -29.75 17.30 64.25
N CYS A 675 -30.02 16.24 63.44
CA CYS A 675 -31.13 15.22 63.51
C CYS A 675 -32.41 15.56 62.68
N ASP A 676 -33.25 14.66 62.15
CA ASP A 676 -33.38 13.19 62.08
C ASP A 676 -34.48 12.80 61.05
N ILE A 677 -34.73 11.50 60.90
CA ILE A 677 -35.47 10.75 59.88
C ILE A 677 -36.98 10.54 60.23
N ASN A 678 -37.87 10.48 59.20
CA ASN A 678 -39.09 9.63 59.04
C ASN A 678 -40.47 10.30 58.73
N GLY A 679 -41.16 9.76 57.69
CA GLY A 679 -42.61 9.43 57.69
C GLY A 679 -43.55 10.16 56.70
N TRP A 680 -44.16 9.44 55.73
CA TRP A 680 -45.64 9.38 55.50
C TRP A 680 -46.14 8.65 54.21
N ASP A 681 -46.76 7.48 54.41
CA ASP A 681 -48.16 7.01 54.17
C ASP A 681 -49.02 7.47 52.95
N GLY A 682 -49.30 6.54 52.01
CA GLY A 682 -50.61 5.87 51.73
C GLY A 682 -51.92 6.61 51.37
N GLU A 683 -52.36 6.43 50.10
CA GLU A 683 -53.75 6.27 49.57
C GLU A 683 -54.72 7.47 49.39
N SER A 684 -55.02 7.85 48.14
CA SER A 684 -56.24 7.41 47.41
C SER A 684 -56.42 8.14 46.06
N CYS A 685 -56.91 7.38 45.09
CA CYS A 685 -56.81 7.58 43.64
C CYS A 685 -58.21 7.68 43.01
N LYS A 686 -58.34 8.45 41.91
CA LYS A 686 -59.06 8.17 40.63
C LYS A 686 -59.78 9.42 40.06
N VAL A 687 -59.83 9.74 38.76
CA VAL A 687 -59.27 9.27 37.48
C VAL A 687 -59.67 10.32 36.42
N ALA A 688 -58.75 10.71 35.51
CA ALA A 688 -58.93 10.83 34.04
C ALA A 688 -57.65 11.46 33.41
N LYS A 689 -56.69 10.68 32.90
CA LYS A 689 -56.52 10.20 31.49
C LYS A 689 -56.29 11.34 30.48
N VAL A 690 -55.25 11.47 29.64
CA VAL A 690 -54.03 10.71 29.20
C VAL A 690 -53.13 11.79 28.52
N ALA A 691 -51.81 11.89 28.69
CA ALA A 691 -50.77 11.20 27.90
C ALA A 691 -49.35 11.46 28.47
N ASP A 692 -48.47 10.47 28.27
CA ASP A 692 -47.20 10.17 28.94
C ASP A 692 -45.95 11.02 28.55
N PRO A 693 -44.78 10.84 29.23
CA PRO A 693 -43.88 11.94 29.63
C PRO A 693 -42.38 11.80 29.22
N ALA A 694 -41.63 12.90 29.45
CA ALA A 694 -40.19 13.05 29.82
C ALA A 694 -39.08 12.49 28.88
N PRO A 695 -37.84 13.06 28.85
CA PRO A 695 -36.89 12.83 29.95
C PRO A 695 -35.93 13.99 30.31
N THR A 696 -35.22 13.80 31.42
CA THR A 696 -34.16 14.59 32.07
C THR A 696 -32.76 14.37 31.45
N ARG A 697 -31.83 15.35 31.58
CA ARG A 697 -30.39 15.21 31.98
C ARG A 697 -29.57 16.52 31.85
N ASP A 698 -28.63 16.74 32.79
CA ASP A 698 -27.49 17.70 32.82
C ASP A 698 -26.41 17.38 31.72
N PRO A 699 -25.26 18.09 31.53
CA PRO A 699 -24.74 19.43 31.96
C PRO A 699 -24.07 20.32 30.83
N HIS A 700 -23.76 21.58 31.18
CA HIS A 700 -22.73 22.53 30.63
C HIS A 700 -22.82 23.11 29.19
N PRO A 701 -22.48 24.41 28.97
CA PRO A 701 -21.12 24.76 28.49
C PRO A 701 -20.57 26.14 28.93
N SER A 702 -19.27 26.32 28.67
CA SER A 702 -18.46 27.53 28.79
C SER A 702 -19.08 28.80 28.17
N CYS A 703 -19.13 29.89 28.95
CA CYS A 703 -19.44 31.23 28.43
C CYS A 703 -18.18 31.87 27.81
N GLY A 704 -18.32 32.43 26.60
CA GLY A 704 -17.32 33.34 26.04
C GLY A 704 -17.31 33.58 24.53
N ASN A 705 -18.42 33.49 23.78
CA ASN A 705 -18.54 34.07 22.44
C ASN A 705 -19.90 34.76 22.30
N ALA A 706 -19.93 36.09 22.14
CA ALA A 706 -21.16 36.86 21.93
C ALA A 706 -21.62 36.74 20.46
N LEU A 707 -22.90 36.40 20.24
CA LEU A 707 -23.54 36.35 18.91
C LEU A 707 -24.19 37.70 18.58
N SER A 708 -24.12 38.12 17.31
CA SER A 708 -24.80 39.35 16.86
C SER A 708 -26.29 39.08 16.58
N VAL A 709 -27.17 40.08 16.78
CA VAL A 709 -28.62 39.94 16.52
C VAL A 709 -28.91 39.63 15.04
N SER A 710 -28.03 40.06 14.14
CA SER A 710 -28.07 39.72 12.71
C SER A 710 -27.79 38.24 12.41
N GLU A 711 -26.97 37.57 13.21
CA GLU A 711 -26.75 36.12 13.08
C GLU A 711 -27.92 35.32 13.64
N LEU A 712 -28.52 35.80 14.74
CA LEU A 712 -29.74 35.22 15.30
C LEU A 712 -30.93 35.33 14.32
N SER A 713 -31.09 36.47 13.65
CA SER A 713 -32.11 36.65 12.60
C SER A 713 -31.97 35.66 11.44
N ARG A 714 -30.74 35.34 11.01
CA ARG A 714 -30.50 34.35 9.93
C ARG A 714 -30.69 32.90 10.37
N LEU A 715 -30.40 32.60 11.63
CA LEU A 715 -30.58 31.26 12.19
C LEU A 715 -32.06 30.96 12.46
N MET A 716 -32.85 31.98 12.78
CA MET A 716 -34.25 31.83 13.19
C MET A 716 -35.27 32.22 12.11
N ASP A 717 -34.82 32.87 11.02
CA ASP A 717 -35.67 33.36 9.91
C ASP A 717 -36.77 34.33 10.38
N GLU A 718 -36.44 35.17 11.36
CA GLU A 718 -37.32 36.22 11.94
C GLU A 718 -36.67 37.61 11.83
N SER A 719 -37.50 38.66 11.83
CA SER A 719 -37.00 40.03 11.72
C SER A 719 -36.22 40.44 12.98
N VAL A 720 -35.19 41.27 12.81
CA VAL A 720 -34.39 41.80 13.92
C VAL A 720 -35.25 42.52 14.95
N GLU A 721 -36.31 43.21 14.51
CA GLU A 721 -37.25 43.90 15.40
C GLU A 721 -38.12 42.95 16.22
N ASP A 722 -38.57 41.84 15.65
CA ASP A 722 -39.36 40.82 16.38
C ASP A 722 -38.50 40.11 17.44
N ILE A 723 -37.24 39.82 17.13
CA ILE A 723 -36.28 39.22 18.06
C ILE A 723 -36.00 40.16 19.24
N LEU A 724 -35.83 41.46 18.98
CA LEU A 724 -35.60 42.45 20.03
C LEU A 724 -36.83 42.64 20.94
N ILE A 725 -38.04 42.62 20.36
CA ILE A 725 -39.30 42.67 21.13
C ILE A 725 -39.43 41.44 22.03
N GLY A 726 -39.14 40.24 21.52
CA GLY A 726 -39.19 39.01 22.31
C GLY A 726 -38.17 38.98 23.47
N LEU A 727 -36.99 39.57 23.27
CA LEU A 727 -35.97 39.70 24.31
C LEU A 727 -36.35 40.71 25.40
N ASP A 728 -36.94 41.84 25.02
CA ASP A 728 -37.48 42.83 25.96
C ASP A 728 -38.62 42.23 26.80
N ASP A 729 -39.54 41.47 26.17
CA ASP A 729 -40.64 40.80 26.86
C ASP A 729 -40.15 39.72 27.83
N LEU A 730 -39.07 38.99 27.48
CA LEU A 730 -38.43 38.01 28.36
C LEU A 730 -37.83 38.68 29.60
N ASN A 731 -37.08 39.77 29.43
CA ASN A 731 -36.50 40.52 30.55
C ASN A 731 -37.59 41.15 31.44
N LYS A 732 -38.65 41.69 30.85
CA LYS A 732 -39.81 42.24 31.57
C LYS A 732 -40.56 41.17 32.36
N CYS A 733 -40.79 40.00 31.78
CA CYS A 733 -41.40 38.85 32.47
C CYS A 733 -40.55 38.41 33.67
N ARG A 734 -39.22 38.45 33.57
CA ARG A 734 -38.33 38.11 34.69
C ARG A 734 -38.40 39.16 35.81
N GLU A 735 -38.40 40.45 35.46
CA GLU A 735 -38.55 41.53 36.43
C GLU A 735 -39.89 41.46 37.18
N GLU A 736 -40.99 41.18 36.47
CA GLU A 736 -42.32 40.98 37.07
C GLU A 736 -42.37 39.77 38.04
N ASN A 737 -41.47 38.80 37.85
CA ASN A 737 -41.29 37.64 38.72
C ASN A 737 -40.14 37.81 39.75
N GLY A 738 -39.60 39.03 39.91
CA GLY A 738 -38.56 39.36 40.90
C GLY A 738 -37.16 38.83 40.57
N LEU A 739 -36.93 38.45 39.31
CA LEU A 739 -35.64 37.97 38.80
C LEU A 739 -34.94 39.08 38.00
N PRO A 740 -33.60 39.21 38.09
CA PRO A 740 -32.87 40.15 37.25
C PRO A 740 -32.95 39.77 35.76
N PRO A 741 -32.79 40.75 34.85
CA PRO A 741 -32.77 40.51 33.41
C PRO A 741 -31.64 39.52 33.05
N ALA A 742 -31.92 38.63 32.11
CA ALA A 742 -30.99 37.55 31.74
C ALA A 742 -29.90 38.03 30.76
N LEU A 743 -30.19 39.10 30.02
CA LEU A 743 -29.40 39.55 28.87
C LEU A 743 -29.35 41.08 28.83
N GLU A 744 -28.19 41.65 28.49
CA GLU A 744 -28.03 43.06 28.16
C GLU A 744 -27.99 43.23 26.63
N VAL A 745 -28.81 44.14 26.11
CA VAL A 745 -28.93 44.40 24.66
C VAL A 745 -28.41 45.80 24.38
N ASP A 746 -27.27 45.91 23.70
CA ASP A 746 -26.75 47.19 23.23
C ASP A 746 -27.43 47.58 21.91
N ARG A 747 -28.34 48.55 21.98
CA ARG A 747 -29.13 49.04 20.83
C ARG A 747 -28.32 49.89 19.85
N GLY A 748 -27.12 50.34 20.20
CA GLY A 748 -26.22 51.07 19.31
C GLY A 748 -25.39 50.14 18.42
N THR A 749 -25.05 48.95 18.92
CA THR A 749 -24.16 47.99 18.24
C THR A 749 -24.85 46.69 17.79
N GLY A 750 -26.06 46.40 18.28
CA GLY A 750 -26.82 45.20 17.92
C GLY A 750 -26.24 43.90 18.51
N GLN A 751 -25.54 43.99 19.64
CA GLN A 751 -24.97 42.85 20.35
C GLN A 751 -25.79 42.52 21.61
N VAL A 752 -25.89 41.22 21.92
CA VAL A 752 -26.58 40.70 23.11
C VAL A 752 -25.58 39.94 23.98
N ALA A 753 -25.46 40.33 25.25
CA ALA A 753 -24.53 39.71 26.20
C ALA A 753 -25.26 39.08 27.40
N LEU A 754 -24.78 37.93 27.86
CA LEU A 754 -25.28 37.23 29.05
C LEU A 754 -24.68 37.84 30.32
N LEU A 755 -25.52 38.20 31.29
CA LEU A 755 -25.08 38.70 32.60
C LEU A 755 -24.94 37.53 33.58
N ALA A 756 -23.71 37.09 33.88
CA ALA A 756 -23.43 36.03 34.86
C ALA A 756 -22.89 36.60 36.19
N ARG A 757 -23.36 36.05 37.33
CA ARG A 757 -22.79 36.24 38.68
C ARG A 757 -21.87 35.06 39.06
N SER A 758 -20.79 35.35 39.78
CA SER A 758 -19.89 34.37 40.43
C SER A 758 -20.19 34.30 41.94
N PRO A 759 -20.15 33.12 42.58
CA PRO A 759 -20.03 32.99 44.03
C PRO A 759 -18.60 32.60 44.45
N ASP A 760 -17.96 33.48 45.24
CA ASP A 760 -16.98 33.33 46.36
C ASP A 760 -15.92 32.19 46.31
N GLY A 761 -14.63 32.30 46.69
CA GLY A 761 -13.85 33.15 47.59
C GLY A 761 -12.65 32.31 48.13
N ASP A 762 -11.53 32.96 48.50
CA ASP A 762 -10.15 32.43 48.67
C ASP A 762 -9.77 31.57 49.93
N LEU A 763 -8.72 30.72 49.76
CA LEU A 763 -7.57 30.30 50.64
C LEU A 763 -7.77 29.39 51.90
N PRO A 764 -6.74 28.71 52.49
CA PRO A 764 -5.26 28.91 52.40
C PRO A 764 -4.30 27.68 52.32
N ASP A 765 -3.01 27.97 52.07
CA ASP A 765 -1.81 27.16 52.37
C ASP A 765 -1.39 27.28 53.86
N ASP A 766 -0.83 26.22 54.45
CA ASP A 766 0.36 26.22 55.34
C ASP A 766 0.63 24.84 56.02
N LEU A 767 1.90 24.41 55.90
CA LEU A 767 2.80 23.70 56.86
C LEU A 767 2.45 22.31 57.43
N ASP A 768 3.34 21.31 57.24
CA ASP A 768 4.31 20.86 58.27
C ASP A 768 5.17 19.65 57.79
N ASP A 769 6.38 19.62 58.34
CA ASP A 769 7.53 18.71 58.16
C ASP A 769 7.30 17.24 58.57
N GLU A 770 8.12 16.30 58.08
CA GLU A 770 8.87 15.31 58.90
C GLU A 770 9.80 14.36 58.07
N GLU A 771 11.10 14.44 58.39
CA GLU A 771 12.13 13.39 58.63
C GLU A 771 12.48 12.34 57.54
N ASP A 772 13.72 12.32 57.01
CA ASP A 772 14.93 11.56 57.46
C ASP A 772 14.75 10.02 57.33
N GLU A 773 15.61 9.22 56.68
CA GLU A 773 17.02 8.96 57.00
C GLU A 773 17.80 8.35 55.82
N GLU A 774 19.10 8.68 55.78
CA GLU A 774 20.17 8.04 55.02
C GLU A 774 20.46 6.61 55.50
N LEU A 775 20.88 5.70 54.60
CA LEU A 775 21.88 4.68 54.94
C LEU A 775 22.80 4.34 53.75
N GLU A 776 24.08 4.48 54.05
CA GLU A 776 25.31 4.30 53.26
C GLU A 776 25.80 2.83 53.18
N VAL A 777 26.39 2.46 52.03
CA VAL A 777 27.61 1.64 51.71
C VAL A 777 27.80 0.27 52.46
N VAL A 778 28.41 -0.85 52.01
CA VAL A 778 29.56 -1.19 51.15
C VAL A 778 29.61 -2.75 50.96
N GLU A 779 30.27 -3.21 49.87
CA GLU A 779 31.14 -4.42 49.72
C GLU A 779 30.56 -5.59 48.89
N GLU A 780 31.25 -6.33 48.02
CA GLU A 780 32.59 -6.34 47.40
C GLU A 780 32.55 -7.36 46.21
N ILE A 781 33.50 -7.25 45.29
CA ILE A 781 33.79 -8.06 44.06
C ILE A 781 34.63 -9.31 44.49
N PRO A 782 34.70 -10.51 43.83
CA PRO A 782 35.35 -10.67 42.51
C PRO A 782 35.04 -11.88 41.57
N GLU A 783 35.70 -11.77 40.41
CA GLU A 783 35.88 -12.60 39.20
C GLU A 783 35.99 -14.13 39.34
N GLU A 784 35.64 -14.88 38.28
CA GLU A 784 36.54 -15.81 37.55
C GLU A 784 35.87 -16.49 36.32
N VAL A 785 36.70 -16.89 35.34
CA VAL A 785 36.37 -17.46 33.99
C VAL A 785 36.67 -19.01 33.94
N PRO A 786 36.59 -19.75 32.80
CA PRO A 786 35.85 -21.01 32.59
C PRO A 786 36.73 -22.30 32.67
N PRO A 787 36.24 -23.51 32.29
CA PRO A 787 36.62 -24.09 30.97
C PRO A 787 35.63 -25.14 30.35
N GLU A 788 36.12 -25.76 29.27
CA GLU A 788 35.58 -26.52 28.13
C GLU A 788 35.16 -28.03 28.32
N GLU A 789 34.56 -28.56 27.24
CA GLU A 789 34.68 -29.92 26.62
C GLU A 789 33.78 -31.15 26.99
N GLU A 790 33.51 -31.94 25.93
CA GLU A 790 32.53 -33.05 25.64
C GLU A 790 32.71 -34.39 26.45
N PRO A 791 32.23 -35.64 26.09
CA PRO A 791 31.38 -36.20 24.99
C PRO A 791 30.41 -37.40 25.29
N THR A 792 29.60 -37.77 24.26
CA THR A 792 29.07 -39.11 23.80
C THR A 792 28.62 -40.27 24.72
N ARG A 793 27.50 -40.95 24.34
CA ARG A 793 27.28 -42.43 24.24
C ARG A 793 25.84 -42.76 23.79
N GLU A 794 25.61 -43.35 22.60
CA GLU A 794 25.46 -44.78 22.25
C GLU A 794 24.14 -45.49 22.70
N ASN A 795 23.28 -45.78 21.69
CA ASN A 795 22.41 -46.95 21.39
C ASN A 795 22.26 -48.11 22.40
N PRO A 796 21.12 -48.87 22.45
CA PRO A 796 20.66 -49.67 21.29
C PRO A 796 19.14 -50.01 21.16
N SER A 797 18.72 -50.41 19.95
CA SER A 797 17.54 -51.27 19.67
C SER A 797 17.87 -52.75 19.96
N PRO A 798 16.92 -53.73 20.07
CA PRO A 798 16.25 -54.28 18.87
C PRO A 798 14.89 -55.03 19.06
N CYS A 799 14.33 -55.44 17.91
CA CYS A 799 13.47 -56.63 17.64
C CYS A 799 11.94 -56.61 17.89
N GLY A 800 11.20 -56.90 16.81
CA GLY A 800 9.86 -57.52 16.85
C GLY A 800 9.06 -57.40 15.53
N ASP A 801 9.21 -58.38 14.64
CA ASP A 801 8.36 -58.76 13.47
C ASP A 801 8.29 -60.31 13.48
N PRO A 802 7.44 -61.06 12.72
CA PRO A 802 6.35 -60.72 11.78
C PRO A 802 5.09 -61.63 11.86
N GLU A 803 4.07 -61.40 11.01
CA GLU A 803 3.34 -62.38 10.12
C GLU A 803 2.10 -61.70 9.48
N GLU A 804 2.13 -61.39 8.18
CA GLU A 804 1.36 -61.98 7.04
C GLU A 804 -0.18 -61.73 7.09
N ASP A 805 -0.87 -61.20 6.06
CA ASP A 805 -0.93 -61.76 4.70
C ASP A 805 -1.61 -60.79 3.67
N VAL A 806 -1.01 -60.72 2.46
CA VAL A 806 -1.61 -60.76 1.10
C VAL A 806 -2.41 -59.60 0.44
N ARG A 807 -1.83 -59.19 -0.73
CA ARG A 807 -2.39 -58.74 -2.04
C ARG A 807 -2.60 -57.24 -2.37
N ALA A 808 -1.80 -56.78 -3.32
CA ALA A 808 -2.14 -55.84 -4.41
C ALA A 808 -1.98 -56.61 -5.77
N PRO A 809 -2.30 -56.11 -6.99
CA PRO A 809 -2.58 -54.71 -7.39
C PRO A 809 -3.71 -54.48 -8.44
N GLY A 810 -4.06 -53.21 -8.72
CA GLY A 810 -4.86 -52.78 -9.88
C GLY A 810 -4.90 -51.24 -10.04
N PRO A 811 -4.82 -50.68 -11.28
CA PRO A 811 -4.62 -49.24 -11.55
C PRO A 811 -5.93 -48.42 -11.53
N PRO A 812 -5.86 -47.07 -11.46
CA PRO A 812 -7.04 -46.20 -11.32
C PRO A 812 -7.75 -45.90 -12.65
N ASP A 813 -9.08 -45.95 -12.59
CA ASP A 813 -10.05 -45.65 -13.66
C ASP A 813 -10.15 -44.14 -14.00
N ASP A 814 -10.51 -43.89 -15.27
CA ASP A 814 -10.83 -42.60 -15.90
C ASP A 814 -12.07 -41.89 -15.28
N PRO A 815 -12.17 -40.55 -15.40
CA PRO A 815 -13.36 -39.79 -14.99
C PRO A 815 -14.48 -39.81 -16.07
N PRO A 816 -15.76 -39.66 -15.67
CA PRO A 816 -16.90 -39.98 -16.52
C PRO A 816 -17.28 -38.90 -17.54
N GLU A 817 -17.65 -39.38 -18.73
CA GLU A 817 -18.36 -38.67 -19.79
C GLU A 817 -19.79 -38.29 -19.35
N TYR A 818 -20.18 -37.04 -19.62
CA TYR A 818 -21.58 -36.63 -19.63
C TYR A 818 -22.07 -36.56 -21.08
N GLN A 819 -22.95 -37.50 -21.45
CA GLN A 819 -23.80 -37.40 -22.63
C GLN A 819 -25.08 -36.65 -22.27
N THR A 820 -25.40 -35.60 -23.03
CA THR A 820 -26.77 -35.12 -23.21
C THR A 820 -26.98 -34.87 -24.69
N ASP A 821 -27.74 -35.75 -25.31
CA ASP A 821 -28.30 -35.62 -26.65
C ASP A 821 -29.45 -34.60 -26.64
N ASP A 822 -29.32 -33.50 -27.38
CA ASP A 822 -30.46 -32.90 -28.10
C ASP A 822 -29.94 -32.08 -29.31
N PRO A 823 -30.46 -32.30 -30.55
CA PRO A 823 -29.82 -31.84 -31.77
C PRO A 823 -30.57 -30.66 -32.40
N GLU A 824 -30.19 -29.43 -32.08
CA GLU A 824 -30.58 -28.26 -32.86
C GLU A 824 -29.64 -27.11 -32.50
N TYR A 825 -28.46 -27.00 -33.15
CA TYR A 825 -27.71 -25.74 -33.27
C TYR A 825 -26.45 -25.98 -34.13
N LEU A 826 -26.61 -25.93 -35.45
CA LEU A 826 -25.53 -25.60 -36.37
C LEU A 826 -26.08 -24.67 -37.45
N ASN A 827 -25.32 -23.59 -37.66
CA ASN A 827 -25.39 -22.57 -38.72
C ASN A 827 -26.43 -21.44 -38.55
N SER A 828 -25.94 -20.27 -38.16
CA SER A 828 -25.81 -19.19 -39.15
C SER A 828 -24.86 -18.08 -38.67
N LEU A 829 -23.84 -17.87 -39.49
CA LEU A 829 -22.78 -16.89 -39.39
C LEU A 829 -23.23 -15.60 -40.11
N GLU A 830 -24.45 -15.13 -39.79
CA GLU A 830 -25.16 -14.05 -40.53
C GLU A 830 -25.92 -13.06 -39.62
N CYS A 831 -25.39 -12.71 -38.44
CA CYS A 831 -25.95 -11.64 -37.60
C CYS A 831 -24.89 -10.60 -37.17
N LEU A 832 -23.92 -10.29 -38.05
CA LEU A 832 -22.93 -9.23 -37.85
C LEU A 832 -23.03 -8.09 -38.88
N GLU A 833 -24.13 -8.00 -39.64
CA GLU A 833 -24.40 -6.92 -40.62
C GLU A 833 -25.63 -6.05 -40.27
N HIS A 834 -26.04 -5.97 -39.00
CA HIS A 834 -27.17 -5.13 -38.58
C HIS A 834 -26.90 -4.21 -37.37
N LEU A 835 -25.63 -3.88 -37.12
CA LEU A 835 -25.22 -2.94 -36.07
C LEU A 835 -24.46 -1.70 -36.60
N GLU A 836 -24.69 -1.33 -37.86
CA GLU A 836 -24.17 -0.08 -38.47
C GLU A 836 -25.23 0.99 -38.77
N ASN A 837 -26.46 0.87 -38.24
CA ASN A 837 -27.56 1.80 -38.59
C ASN A 837 -28.37 2.39 -37.42
N LEU A 838 -27.81 2.50 -36.22
CA LEU A 838 -28.47 3.19 -35.09
C LEU A 838 -27.54 4.14 -34.33
N GLU A 839 -26.65 4.84 -35.04
CA GLU A 839 -26.05 6.09 -34.58
C GLU A 839 -26.74 7.27 -35.27
N GLY A 840 -27.82 7.76 -34.66
CA GLY A 840 -28.50 8.95 -35.14
C GLY A 840 -29.94 9.08 -34.66
N GLU A 841 -30.16 9.10 -33.35
CA GLU A 841 -31.34 9.75 -32.71
C GLU A 841 -31.35 9.51 -31.18
N VAL A 842 -30.44 10.13 -30.43
CA VAL A 842 -30.68 10.47 -29.00
C VAL A 842 -29.94 11.77 -28.66
N MET A 843 -30.41 12.88 -29.24
CA MET A 843 -30.09 14.25 -28.82
C MET A 843 -31.40 15.02 -28.67
N SER A 844 -32.13 14.71 -27.61
CA SER A 844 -33.10 15.56 -26.90
C SER A 844 -33.85 14.65 -25.94
N TRP A 845 -33.68 14.79 -24.63
CA TRP A 845 -34.65 14.60 -23.53
C TRP A 845 -33.90 14.70 -22.21
#